data_AF-A0A813YI34-F1
#
_entry.id   AF-A0A813YI34-F1
#
_cell.length_a   1.000
_cell.length_b   1.000
_cell.length_c   1.000
_cell.angle_alpha   90.00
_cell.angle_beta   90.00
_cell.angle_gamma   90.00
#
_symmetry.space_group_name_H-M   'P 1'
#
loop_
_entity.id
_entity.type
_entity.pdbx_description
1 polymer ?
#
loop_
_entity_poly.entity_id
_entity_poly.type
_entity_poly.pdbx_seq_one_letter_code
_entity_poly.pdbx_strand_id
1 'polypeptide(L)'
;MSSITDNEQIGREIMNGDFDRYLNEMTGFLIQQSQTSISTKSRSNTFTDMSELPVDNEQSIIYQIPIARDLDDILRDTDLALTMVSSDLTIANKSYLAQDILKLVDQIQSQNILIILEQRCIHLFGLNDIVKEVEKQIEEIKTKYESSMVKLSLEPKQIKFLLDIYYNELKALETNYNDTTIIENLKNGEFTASTYVHDRIEPEIITLASLCTPIDFEIQEEAFGLIAHNECINLKNIGRQYKCQLDIQMKTTNKICEIPKALPQDHISNKLTAAAIKIYKNDLVKQKVDLIVIYSTSIHLCDSILKQAGQSVKNEYEKTAKISSLEPFEINSGNLSCRKLLFLPWEINQTSQEAFYQSIRNFISKAIQHAIKTHHTSIAFPSINCEKLNIDKNIIANEMLVEAQTQLLSANILLQINFVILPEHIDIFEIFQAKLESLQRGNLETKDIQIQYSFTKLKITIISNNIEKQEECKKALNYYVQQSISVREHFKQDLLKKWTQLAINTFYRYCFDRHVIPNMDILTGYLKLFGSKESVTEAENEYYREQVKQSEQARLITIAQDIIWAFKIDDKNWEKYPPELNAHIEDAYLTKLPTYQYTDDQFVEYIIDFEHNIETCVNSQLQRPIIRHDGFDLPEYWQVQKESIAQFSVQENSIEYKEIRALFDKTMINKYTTLLRIDRIQNKQWYMQYNSYKSFSPKKNTEKKLFHGCPKDSAELIINSFFNRSFTGINGTAYGQGAYFSTNASYSHKHAQTNTLNDERYMFVANVLVGDSIRGNINMKTPPSGFDSTTDGDHIFVTYRDDQAYAAYLIVYQ
;
A
#
# COMPACT_ATOMS: atom_id res chain seq x y z
N MET A 1 -50.69 -38.78 81.85
CA MET A 1 -49.66 -39.78 81.47
C MET A 1 -50.36 -41.09 81.18
N SER A 2 -50.74 -41.32 79.91
CA SER A 2 -50.98 -42.64 79.28
C SER A 2 -51.54 -42.42 77.85
N SER A 3 -50.85 -41.64 77.01
CA SER A 3 -51.26 -41.43 75.60
C SER A 3 -50.08 -41.46 74.63
N ILE A 4 -48.94 -42.01 75.06
CA ILE A 4 -47.75 -42.24 74.22
C ILE A 4 -47.48 -43.74 74.09
N THR A 5 -48.05 -44.59 74.95
CA THR A 5 -47.85 -46.05 74.95
C THR A 5 -48.74 -46.84 73.99
N ASP A 6 -49.87 -46.28 73.52
CA ASP A 6 -50.79 -47.02 72.63
C ASP A 6 -50.33 -46.97 71.16
N ASN A 7 -49.70 -45.89 70.71
CA ASN A 7 -49.19 -45.78 69.33
C ASN A 7 -47.97 -46.67 69.05
N GLU A 8 -47.14 -46.97 70.05
CA GLU A 8 -45.99 -47.89 69.91
C GLU A 8 -46.39 -49.36 69.84
N GLN A 9 -47.54 -49.74 70.43
CA GLN A 9 -48.09 -51.09 70.34
C GLN A 9 -48.79 -51.29 68.98
N ILE A 10 -49.51 -50.27 68.51
CA ILE A 10 -50.12 -50.22 67.18
C ILE A 10 -49.08 -50.40 66.06
N GLY A 11 -47.94 -49.71 66.14
CA GLY A 11 -46.86 -49.86 65.14
C GLY A 11 -46.21 -51.25 65.09
N ARG A 12 -46.24 -52.02 66.20
CA ARG A 12 -45.69 -53.39 66.24
C ARG A 12 -46.66 -54.45 65.74
N GLU A 13 -47.97 -54.26 65.89
CA GLU A 13 -48.98 -55.21 65.42
C GLU A 13 -49.22 -55.10 63.90
N ILE A 14 -49.07 -53.91 63.31
CA ILE A 14 -49.07 -53.70 61.84
C ILE A 14 -47.94 -54.48 61.15
N MET A 15 -46.77 -54.62 61.79
CA MET A 15 -45.65 -55.41 61.26
C MET A 15 -45.90 -56.93 61.19
N ASN A 16 -46.96 -57.45 61.84
CA ASN A 16 -47.27 -58.89 61.88
C ASN A 16 -48.42 -59.33 60.94
N GLY A 17 -48.90 -58.44 60.06
CA GLY A 17 -49.72 -58.83 58.91
C GLY A 17 -51.23 -58.99 59.16
N ASP A 18 -51.80 -58.38 60.20
CA ASP A 18 -53.23 -58.51 60.54
C ASP A 18 -54.02 -57.18 60.30
N PHE A 19 -53.95 -56.67 59.05
CA PHE A 19 -54.45 -55.34 58.66
C PHE A 19 -55.97 -55.17 58.83
N ASP A 20 -56.76 -56.23 58.67
CA ASP A 20 -58.23 -56.20 58.78
C ASP A 20 -58.73 -56.02 60.23
N ARG A 21 -57.94 -56.42 61.23
CA ARG A 21 -58.26 -56.21 62.64
C ARG A 21 -58.06 -54.75 63.05
N TYR A 22 -57.01 -54.11 62.54
CA TYR A 22 -56.70 -52.71 62.80
C TYR A 22 -57.68 -51.75 62.10
N LEU A 23 -58.12 -52.08 60.88
CA LEU A 23 -59.13 -51.31 60.17
C LEU A 23 -60.43 -51.21 60.99
N ASN A 24 -60.85 -52.30 61.64
CA ASN A 24 -62.04 -52.36 62.49
C ASN A 24 -61.89 -51.54 63.79
N GLU A 25 -60.72 -51.59 64.44
CA GLU A 25 -60.44 -50.84 65.67
C GLU A 25 -60.34 -49.31 65.43
N MET A 26 -59.79 -48.89 64.28
CA MET A 26 -59.71 -47.47 63.88
C MET A 26 -61.07 -46.89 63.43
N THR A 27 -61.92 -47.66 62.74
CA THR A 27 -63.32 -47.25 62.54
C THR A 27 -64.05 -47.09 63.88
N GLY A 28 -63.77 -47.93 64.88
CA GLY A 28 -64.30 -47.80 66.24
C GLY A 28 -63.84 -46.50 66.93
N PHE A 29 -62.57 -46.11 66.76
CA PHE A 29 -62.00 -44.91 67.35
C PHE A 29 -62.56 -43.61 66.73
N LEU A 30 -62.78 -43.60 65.41
CA LEU A 30 -63.39 -42.47 64.68
C LEU A 30 -64.88 -42.31 65.01
N ILE A 31 -65.61 -43.40 65.25
CA ILE A 31 -67.00 -43.37 65.75
C ILE A 31 -67.07 -42.84 67.19
N GLN A 32 -66.03 -43.06 68.01
CA GLN A 32 -66.00 -42.59 69.40
C GLN A 32 -65.74 -41.07 69.50
N GLN A 33 -64.96 -40.49 68.58
CA GLN A 33 -64.75 -39.04 68.53
C GLN A 33 -65.98 -38.27 68.04
N SER A 34 -66.77 -38.83 67.11
CA SER A 34 -67.99 -38.18 66.64
C SER A 34 -69.08 -38.07 67.73
N GLN A 35 -69.11 -38.99 68.70
CA GLN A 35 -70.07 -38.95 69.83
C GLN A 35 -69.67 -38.01 70.98
N THR A 36 -68.39 -37.60 71.10
CA THR A 36 -67.92 -36.72 72.20
C THR A 36 -68.31 -35.24 72.09
N SER A 37 -68.99 -34.84 71.02
CA SER A 37 -69.53 -33.48 70.87
C SER A 37 -70.97 -33.31 71.42
N ILE A 38 -71.57 -34.34 72.03
CA ILE A 38 -72.94 -34.28 72.58
C ILE A 38 -72.98 -34.52 74.11
N SER A 39 -72.81 -33.41 74.86
CA SER A 39 -73.33 -33.12 76.21
C SER A 39 -72.72 -33.76 77.47
N THR A 40 -72.52 -32.93 78.50
CA THR A 40 -71.82 -33.20 79.76
C THR A 40 -72.71 -33.75 80.90
N LYS A 41 -72.21 -34.80 81.57
CA LYS A 41 -72.30 -35.19 83.00
C LYS A 41 -73.63 -35.73 83.60
N SER A 42 -73.61 -37.01 83.99
CA SER A 42 -73.82 -37.45 85.39
C SER A 42 -73.24 -38.86 85.64
N ARG A 43 -72.85 -39.14 86.89
CA ARG A 43 -72.10 -40.32 87.39
C ARG A 43 -73.04 -41.41 87.94
N SER A 44 -72.76 -42.69 87.63
CA SER A 44 -72.44 -43.80 88.58
C SER A 44 -72.99 -45.19 88.16
N ASN A 45 -72.05 -46.12 88.04
CA ASN A 45 -72.04 -47.59 88.20
C ASN A 45 -73.12 -48.54 87.65
N THR A 46 -72.56 -49.58 86.99
CA THR A 46 -72.95 -51.00 86.82
C THR A 46 -73.93 -51.42 85.71
N PHE A 47 -73.30 -51.96 84.65
CA PHE A 47 -73.55 -53.19 83.87
C PHE A 47 -74.87 -53.45 83.11
N THR A 48 -74.66 -53.95 81.87
CA THR A 48 -75.52 -54.81 80.98
C THR A 48 -76.83 -54.19 80.44
N ASP A 49 -77.33 -54.45 79.23
CA ASP A 49 -77.01 -55.36 78.12
C ASP A 49 -77.59 -54.78 76.79
N MET A 50 -77.14 -55.35 75.67
CA MET A 50 -77.44 -55.07 74.26
C MET A 50 -78.93 -55.18 73.85
N SER A 51 -79.35 -54.41 72.83
CA SER A 51 -79.89 -54.91 71.53
C SER A 51 -80.72 -53.86 70.76
N GLU A 52 -80.57 -53.90 69.42
CA GLU A 52 -81.40 -53.34 68.34
C GLU A 52 -80.94 -52.03 67.61
N LEU A 53 -80.61 -52.25 66.33
CA LEU A 53 -80.11 -51.38 65.24
C LEU A 53 -81.21 -50.47 64.62
N PRO A 54 -80.87 -49.46 63.79
CA PRO A 54 -80.60 -49.67 62.35
C PRO A 54 -79.31 -49.03 61.82
N VAL A 55 -78.75 -49.72 60.84
CA VAL A 55 -77.62 -49.38 59.95
C VAL A 55 -78.07 -48.39 58.87
N ASP A 56 -77.30 -47.34 58.58
CA ASP A 56 -77.15 -46.81 57.21
C ASP A 56 -75.89 -45.89 57.06
N ASN A 57 -74.89 -46.43 56.35
CA ASN A 57 -73.89 -45.80 55.49
C ASN A 57 -73.49 -44.31 55.66
N GLU A 58 -72.33 -44.06 56.28
CA GLU A 58 -71.40 -43.01 55.84
C GLU A 58 -70.02 -43.65 55.59
N GLN A 59 -69.65 -43.73 54.31
CA GLN A 59 -68.52 -44.50 53.77
C GLN A 59 -67.19 -43.80 54.05
N SER A 60 -66.28 -44.46 54.77
CA SER A 60 -64.84 -44.21 54.64
C SER A 60 -64.36 -44.81 53.31
N ILE A 61 -63.83 -43.98 52.41
CA ILE A 61 -63.30 -44.43 51.12
C ILE A 61 -61.77 -44.45 51.21
N ILE A 62 -61.18 -45.58 50.82
CA ILE A 62 -59.74 -45.70 50.62
C ILE A 62 -59.45 -45.30 49.17
N TYR A 63 -58.74 -44.20 48.97
CA TYR A 63 -58.29 -43.79 47.64
C TYR A 63 -56.77 -43.87 47.56
N GLN A 64 -56.25 -44.52 46.51
CA GLN A 64 -54.83 -44.79 46.33
C GLN A 64 -54.31 -44.04 45.10
N ILE A 65 -53.40 -43.09 45.31
CA ILE A 65 -52.82 -42.28 44.24
C ILE A 65 -51.38 -42.76 43.97
N PRO A 66 -51.06 -43.34 42.79
CA PRO A 66 -49.71 -43.78 42.45
C PRO A 66 -48.73 -42.59 42.30
N ILE A 67 -47.47 -42.80 42.69
CA ILE A 67 -46.38 -41.80 42.58
C ILE A 67 -45.21 -42.35 41.74
N ALA A 68 -44.53 -41.46 41.00
CA ALA A 68 -43.42 -41.80 40.09
C ALA A 68 -42.16 -42.36 40.79
N ARG A 69 -41.31 -43.06 40.01
CA ARG A 69 -40.11 -43.81 40.47
C ARG A 69 -39.10 -43.00 41.28
N ASP A 70 -39.01 -41.69 41.08
CA ASP A 70 -38.00 -40.85 41.71
C ASP A 70 -38.16 -40.74 43.24
N LEU A 71 -39.33 -41.10 43.78
CA LEU A 71 -39.58 -41.18 45.23
C LEU A 71 -39.18 -42.53 45.86
N ASP A 72 -39.02 -43.60 45.07
CA ASP A 72 -38.63 -44.93 45.55
C ASP A 72 -37.17 -44.96 46.03
N ASP A 73 -36.27 -44.31 45.29
CA ASP A 73 -34.84 -44.27 45.62
C ASP A 73 -34.58 -43.46 46.90
N ILE A 74 -35.49 -42.56 47.25
CA ILE A 74 -35.43 -41.70 48.44
C ILE A 74 -35.93 -42.44 49.70
N LEU A 75 -36.97 -43.28 49.57
CA LEU A 75 -37.53 -44.03 50.71
C LEU A 75 -36.75 -45.30 51.06
N ARG A 76 -35.95 -45.84 50.13
CA ARG A 76 -35.11 -47.03 50.35
C ARG A 76 -33.91 -46.80 51.26
N ASP A 77 -33.40 -45.57 51.34
CA ASP A 77 -32.19 -45.25 52.12
C ASP A 77 -32.47 -44.94 53.61
N THR A 78 -33.75 -44.91 54.01
CA THR A 78 -34.16 -44.65 55.39
C THR A 78 -34.72 -45.91 56.03
N ASP A 79 -33.87 -46.67 56.70
CA ASP A 79 -34.22 -47.83 57.54
C ASP A 79 -34.87 -47.36 58.87
N LEU A 80 -35.99 -46.65 58.76
CA LEU A 80 -36.66 -45.98 59.88
C LEU A 80 -38.04 -46.59 60.13
N ALA A 81 -38.08 -47.44 61.17
CA ALA A 81 -39.29 -47.82 61.86
C ALA A 81 -40.07 -46.57 62.30
N LEU A 82 -41.32 -46.47 61.85
CA LEU A 82 -42.25 -45.39 62.17
C LEU A 82 -42.69 -45.47 63.64
N THR A 83 -41.92 -44.86 64.53
CA THR A 83 -42.37 -44.44 65.86
C THR A 83 -41.80 -43.05 66.16
N MET A 84 -42.70 -42.06 66.20
CA MET A 84 -42.58 -40.70 66.75
C MET A 84 -41.26 -39.94 66.53
N VAL A 85 -41.34 -38.80 65.83
CA VAL A 85 -41.01 -37.46 66.36
C VAL A 85 -41.30 -36.43 65.27
N SER A 86 -42.34 -35.65 65.51
CA SER A 86 -42.47 -34.29 65.03
C SER A 86 -41.29 -33.46 65.58
N SER A 87 -40.22 -33.29 64.80
CA SER A 87 -39.37 -32.08 64.79
C SER A 87 -38.09 -32.19 63.94
N ASP A 88 -37.66 -33.35 63.44
CA ASP A 88 -36.37 -33.47 62.73
C ASP A 88 -36.42 -34.23 61.39
N LEU A 89 -37.42 -33.92 60.55
CA LEU A 89 -37.49 -34.41 59.15
C LEU A 89 -36.87 -33.44 58.12
N THR A 90 -36.34 -32.29 58.55
CA THR A 90 -35.73 -31.28 57.67
C THR A 90 -34.34 -31.66 57.17
N ILE A 91 -33.71 -32.70 57.72
CA ILE A 91 -32.29 -33.00 57.45
C ILE A 91 -32.09 -34.10 56.38
N ALA A 92 -33.13 -34.83 55.95
CA ALA A 92 -32.93 -36.00 55.06
C ALA A 92 -33.72 -36.06 53.72
N ASN A 93 -34.73 -35.22 53.43
CA ASN A 93 -35.59 -35.44 52.25
C ASN A 93 -35.59 -34.28 51.23
N LYS A 94 -34.89 -34.48 50.08
CA LYS A 94 -34.74 -33.52 48.96
C LYS A 94 -35.76 -33.70 47.83
N SER A 95 -37.06 -33.81 48.13
CA SER A 95 -38.11 -33.68 47.10
C SER A 95 -39.09 -32.58 47.48
N TYR A 96 -39.08 -31.46 46.73
CA TYR A 96 -39.99 -30.33 46.97
C TYR A 96 -41.45 -30.68 46.64
N LEU A 97 -41.71 -31.68 45.79
CA LEU A 97 -43.02 -32.32 45.63
C LEU A 97 -43.48 -32.94 46.96
N ALA A 98 -42.60 -33.70 47.61
CA ALA A 98 -42.89 -34.27 48.93
C ALA A 98 -43.06 -33.18 49.99
N GLN A 99 -42.31 -32.07 49.94
CA GLN A 99 -42.47 -30.95 50.88
C GLN A 99 -43.78 -30.17 50.67
N ASP A 100 -44.21 -29.93 49.44
CA ASP A 100 -45.47 -29.24 49.17
C ASP A 100 -46.67 -30.15 49.48
N ILE A 101 -46.55 -31.47 49.29
CA ILE A 101 -47.51 -32.46 49.79
C ILE A 101 -47.52 -32.47 51.33
N LEU A 102 -46.38 -32.40 52.00
CA LEU A 102 -46.31 -32.33 53.47
C LEU A 102 -46.88 -31.01 54.02
N LYS A 103 -46.68 -29.88 53.34
CA LYS A 103 -47.36 -28.62 53.69
C LYS A 103 -48.87 -28.70 53.51
N LEU A 104 -49.33 -29.38 52.45
CA LEU A 104 -50.74 -29.66 52.25
C LEU A 104 -51.29 -30.51 53.41
N VAL A 105 -50.54 -31.54 53.83
CA VAL A 105 -50.87 -32.36 55.01
C VAL A 105 -50.97 -31.50 56.27
N ASP A 106 -49.99 -30.63 56.54
CA ASP A 106 -50.00 -29.74 57.71
C ASP A 106 -51.13 -28.69 57.66
N GLN A 107 -51.49 -28.18 56.48
CA GLN A 107 -52.61 -27.25 56.31
C GLN A 107 -53.98 -27.90 56.54
N ILE A 108 -54.09 -29.19 56.23
CA ILE A 108 -55.37 -29.91 56.18
C ILE A 108 -55.60 -30.80 57.42
N GLN A 109 -54.59 -30.98 58.30
CA GLN A 109 -54.68 -31.73 59.57
C GLN A 109 -55.87 -31.36 60.48
N SER A 110 -56.53 -30.22 60.25
CA SER A 110 -57.75 -29.79 60.95
C SER A 110 -59.08 -30.32 60.38
N GLN A 111 -59.06 -31.04 59.24
CA GLN A 111 -60.26 -31.39 58.47
C GLN A 111 -60.53 -32.91 58.41
N ASN A 112 -60.65 -33.62 59.53
CA ASN A 112 -61.14 -35.02 59.59
C ASN A 112 -60.68 -35.96 58.42
N ILE A 113 -59.42 -35.81 57.98
CA ILE A 113 -58.82 -36.57 56.89
C ILE A 113 -57.44 -37.03 57.34
N LEU A 114 -57.16 -38.32 57.18
CA LEU A 114 -55.90 -38.96 57.46
C LEU A 114 -55.20 -39.25 56.13
N ILE A 115 -53.97 -38.77 56.01
CA ILE A 115 -53.12 -38.96 54.83
C ILE A 115 -51.97 -39.87 55.23
N ILE A 116 -51.87 -41.03 54.61
CA ILE A 116 -50.78 -41.99 54.82
C ILE A 116 -49.93 -42.03 53.57
N LEU A 117 -48.62 -41.81 53.75
CA LEU A 117 -47.62 -41.95 52.70
C LEU A 117 -47.03 -43.37 52.82
N GLU A 118 -47.40 -44.26 51.89
CA GLU A 118 -46.87 -45.62 51.81
C GLU A 118 -46.15 -45.82 50.48
N GLN A 119 -45.17 -46.72 50.41
CA GLN A 119 -44.30 -46.89 49.26
C GLN A 119 -45.09 -46.92 47.92
N ARG A 120 -44.83 -45.91 47.07
CA ARG A 120 -45.44 -45.63 45.76
C ARG A 120 -46.86 -45.09 45.75
N CYS A 121 -47.51 -44.86 46.90
CA CYS A 121 -48.91 -44.42 46.94
C CYS A 121 -49.21 -43.41 48.06
N ILE A 122 -50.06 -42.43 47.78
CA ILE A 122 -50.72 -41.62 48.81
C ILE A 122 -52.08 -42.25 49.11
N HIS A 123 -52.31 -42.60 50.36
CA HIS A 123 -53.61 -43.09 50.83
C HIS A 123 -54.34 -41.97 51.56
N LEU A 124 -55.53 -41.63 51.06
CA LEU A 124 -56.40 -40.63 51.66
C LEU A 124 -57.57 -41.33 52.37
N PHE A 125 -57.82 -40.97 53.62
CA PHE A 125 -58.91 -41.51 54.45
C PHE A 125 -59.72 -40.38 55.07
N GLY A 126 -60.97 -40.19 54.65
CA GLY A 126 -61.84 -39.14 55.20
C GLY A 126 -63.22 -39.15 54.55
N LEU A 127 -64.02 -38.11 54.82
CA LEU A 127 -65.32 -37.91 54.15
C LEU A 127 -65.10 -37.67 52.65
N ASN A 128 -65.95 -38.28 51.82
CA ASN A 128 -65.81 -38.34 50.35
C ASN A 128 -65.57 -36.97 49.68
N ASP A 129 -66.30 -35.93 50.11
CA ASP A 129 -66.18 -34.59 49.54
C ASP A 129 -64.83 -33.92 49.88
N ILE A 130 -64.27 -34.22 51.05
CA ILE A 130 -62.95 -33.72 51.48
C ILE A 130 -61.85 -34.47 50.72
N VAL A 131 -61.99 -35.79 50.57
CA VAL A 131 -61.00 -36.62 49.84
C VAL A 131 -60.85 -36.16 48.39
N LYS A 132 -61.95 -35.85 47.70
CA LYS A 132 -61.92 -35.37 46.29
C LYS A 132 -61.28 -33.98 46.14
N GLU A 133 -61.49 -33.09 47.10
CA GLU A 133 -60.88 -31.76 47.08
C GLU A 133 -59.36 -31.86 47.28
N VAL A 134 -58.93 -32.71 48.23
CA VAL A 134 -57.50 -32.97 48.47
C VAL A 134 -56.85 -33.69 47.28
N GLU A 135 -57.55 -34.66 46.67
CA GLU A 135 -57.10 -35.33 45.45
C GLU A 135 -56.85 -34.33 44.32
N LYS A 136 -57.79 -33.40 44.08
CA LYS A 136 -57.63 -32.35 43.07
C LYS A 136 -56.44 -31.43 43.35
N GLN A 137 -56.24 -31.03 44.60
CA GLN A 137 -55.09 -30.21 44.99
C GLN A 137 -53.76 -30.96 44.83
N ILE A 138 -53.72 -32.26 45.13
CA ILE A 138 -52.56 -33.11 44.86
C ILE A 138 -52.30 -33.21 43.35
N GLU A 139 -53.34 -33.35 42.53
CA GLU A 139 -53.18 -33.46 41.08
C GLU A 139 -52.80 -32.13 40.42
N GLU A 140 -53.26 -31.00 40.95
CA GLU A 140 -52.79 -29.66 40.57
C GLU A 140 -51.30 -29.47 40.94
N ILE A 141 -50.89 -29.94 42.11
CA ILE A 141 -49.48 -29.95 42.52
C ILE A 141 -48.66 -30.83 41.56
N LYS A 142 -49.15 -32.01 41.15
CA LYS A 142 -48.46 -32.84 40.15
C LYS A 142 -48.37 -32.17 38.79
N THR A 143 -49.48 -31.60 38.31
CA THR A 143 -49.54 -30.95 36.98
C THR A 143 -48.57 -29.76 36.91
N LYS A 144 -48.40 -29.02 38.02
CA LYS A 144 -47.39 -27.96 38.16
C LYS A 144 -45.97 -28.46 37.89
N TYR A 145 -45.66 -29.71 38.22
CA TYR A 145 -44.34 -30.31 38.06
C TYR A 145 -44.22 -31.23 36.82
N GLU A 146 -45.32 -31.61 36.17
CA GLU A 146 -45.33 -32.48 34.98
C GLU A 146 -45.27 -31.74 33.63
N SER A 147 -45.55 -30.43 33.55
CA SER A 147 -45.61 -29.73 32.26
C SER A 147 -44.75 -28.47 32.16
N SER A 148 -43.52 -28.61 31.65
CA SER A 148 -42.94 -27.78 30.56
C SER A 148 -41.41 -27.98 30.46
N MET A 149 -40.94 -28.60 29.37
CA MET A 149 -39.53 -28.45 28.96
C MET A 149 -39.38 -27.06 28.33
N VAL A 150 -38.50 -26.23 28.89
CA VAL A 150 -38.19 -24.90 28.37
C VAL A 150 -36.80 -24.94 27.75
N LYS A 151 -36.67 -24.44 26.50
CA LYS A 151 -35.38 -24.34 25.80
C LYS A 151 -34.71 -23.01 26.16
N LEU A 152 -33.52 -23.08 26.79
CA LEU A 152 -32.62 -21.93 26.91
C LEU A 152 -32.18 -21.47 25.52
N SER A 153 -32.51 -20.24 25.12
CA SER A 153 -32.07 -19.64 23.86
C SER A 153 -30.67 -19.06 23.98
N LEU A 154 -29.65 -19.93 24.00
CA LEU A 154 -28.23 -19.54 23.99
C LEU A 154 -27.62 -19.77 22.61
N GLU A 155 -26.82 -18.81 22.14
CA GLU A 155 -26.08 -18.96 20.87
C GLU A 155 -25.05 -20.09 20.98
N PRO A 156 -24.80 -20.89 19.92
CA PRO A 156 -23.85 -22.01 19.96
C PRO A 156 -22.44 -21.62 20.45
N LYS A 157 -22.04 -20.36 20.21
CA LYS A 157 -20.81 -19.79 20.74
C LYS A 157 -20.83 -19.68 22.26
N GLN A 158 -21.89 -19.12 22.86
CA GLN A 158 -22.03 -18.95 24.31
C GLN A 158 -21.98 -20.29 25.04
N ILE A 159 -22.62 -21.32 24.48
CA ILE A 159 -22.61 -22.69 25.00
C ILE A 159 -21.19 -23.27 25.06
N LYS A 160 -20.44 -23.18 23.95
CA LYS A 160 -19.05 -23.64 23.91
C LYS A 160 -18.19 -22.95 24.98
N PHE A 161 -18.36 -21.64 25.16
CA PHE A 161 -17.59 -20.87 26.14
C PHE A 161 -17.95 -21.18 27.59
N LEU A 162 -19.24 -21.37 27.91
CA LEU A 162 -19.66 -21.82 29.23
C LEU A 162 -18.99 -23.14 29.62
N LEU A 163 -18.94 -24.08 28.67
CA LEU A 163 -18.31 -25.39 28.86
C LEU A 163 -16.79 -25.33 28.98
N ASP A 164 -16.13 -24.39 28.29
CA ASP A 164 -14.66 -24.24 28.31
C ASP A 164 -14.17 -23.45 29.54
N ILE A 165 -14.89 -22.40 29.96
CA ILE A 165 -14.43 -21.43 30.99
C ILE A 165 -15.07 -21.69 32.35
N TYR A 166 -16.37 -21.97 32.40
CA TYR A 166 -17.15 -22.12 33.64
C TYR A 166 -17.47 -23.59 33.96
N TYR A 167 -16.68 -24.53 33.45
CA TYR A 167 -16.92 -25.97 33.65
C TYR A 167 -17.03 -26.34 35.14
N ASN A 168 -16.20 -25.76 35.99
CA ASN A 168 -16.18 -26.08 37.41
C ASN A 168 -17.40 -25.50 38.14
N GLU A 169 -17.82 -24.29 37.77
CA GLU A 169 -19.02 -23.64 38.27
C GLU A 169 -20.27 -24.38 37.80
N LEU A 170 -20.34 -24.79 36.52
CA LEU A 170 -21.40 -25.66 36.00
C LEU A 170 -21.43 -27.00 36.75
N LYS A 171 -20.27 -27.60 37.04
CA LYS A 171 -20.19 -28.85 37.80
C LYS A 171 -20.57 -28.68 39.27
N ALA A 172 -20.30 -27.50 39.83
CA ALA A 172 -20.80 -27.11 41.14
C ALA A 172 -22.32 -26.96 41.11
N LEU A 173 -22.92 -26.42 40.04
CA LEU A 173 -24.38 -26.40 39.85
C LEU A 173 -24.95 -27.82 39.76
N GLU A 174 -24.33 -28.72 38.98
CA GLU A 174 -24.75 -30.14 38.91
C GLU A 174 -24.76 -30.77 40.30
N THR A 175 -23.75 -30.47 41.10
CA THR A 175 -23.60 -30.98 42.48
C THR A 175 -24.60 -30.35 43.45
N ASN A 176 -24.78 -29.03 43.38
CA ASN A 176 -25.66 -28.26 44.27
C ASN A 176 -27.14 -28.57 44.04
N TYR A 177 -27.51 -28.78 42.78
CA TYR A 177 -28.89 -29.06 42.37
C TYR A 177 -29.15 -30.55 42.11
N ASN A 178 -28.13 -31.41 42.27
CA ASN A 178 -28.18 -32.86 42.05
C ASN A 178 -28.70 -33.24 40.65
N ASP A 179 -28.34 -32.46 39.64
CA ASP A 179 -28.70 -32.67 38.24
C ASP A 179 -27.43 -32.87 37.43
N THR A 180 -27.10 -34.12 37.10
CA THR A 180 -25.88 -34.48 36.35
C THR A 180 -26.02 -34.25 34.84
N THR A 181 -27.18 -33.78 34.38
CA THR A 181 -27.47 -33.64 32.95
C THR A 181 -27.15 -32.24 32.42
N ILE A 182 -26.90 -31.24 33.28
CA ILE A 182 -26.68 -29.83 32.90
C ILE A 182 -25.58 -29.68 31.85
N ILE A 183 -24.40 -30.24 32.08
CA ILE A 183 -23.25 -30.10 31.17
C ILE A 183 -23.48 -30.87 29.87
N GLU A 184 -24.09 -32.05 29.93
CA GLU A 184 -24.40 -32.88 28.76
C GLU A 184 -25.47 -32.24 27.86
N ASN A 185 -26.49 -31.68 28.47
CA ASN A 185 -27.58 -30.96 27.83
C ASN A 185 -27.09 -29.66 27.17
N LEU A 186 -26.23 -28.88 27.87
CA LEU A 186 -25.56 -27.74 27.26
C LEU A 186 -24.73 -28.15 26.03
N LYS A 187 -23.96 -29.24 26.10
CA LYS A 187 -23.18 -29.75 24.94
C LYS A 187 -24.05 -30.08 23.73
N ASN A 188 -25.27 -30.56 23.97
CA ASN A 188 -26.22 -30.91 22.92
C ASN A 188 -27.06 -29.72 22.41
N GLY A 189 -26.89 -28.53 23.00
CA GLY A 189 -27.66 -27.34 22.65
C GLY A 189 -29.11 -27.39 23.14
N GLU A 190 -29.43 -28.33 24.03
CA GLU A 190 -30.77 -28.56 24.53
C GLU A 190 -30.70 -28.67 26.05
N PHE A 191 -30.99 -27.59 26.79
CA PHE A 191 -31.12 -27.68 28.23
C PHE A 191 -32.48 -28.30 28.59
N THR A 192 -32.49 -29.55 29.05
CA THR A 192 -33.70 -30.24 29.51
C THR A 192 -33.57 -30.53 31.00
N ALA A 193 -34.25 -29.75 31.83
CA ALA A 193 -34.35 -29.98 33.27
C ALA A 193 -35.82 -29.97 33.70
N SER A 194 -36.13 -30.47 34.89
CA SER A 194 -37.47 -30.31 35.46
C SER A 194 -37.79 -28.82 35.66
N THR A 195 -39.06 -28.42 35.57
CA THR A 195 -39.51 -27.01 35.70
C THR A 195 -38.97 -26.33 36.96
N TYR A 196 -38.83 -27.09 38.04
CA TYR A 196 -38.27 -26.65 39.32
C TYR A 196 -36.76 -26.32 39.25
N VAL A 197 -36.01 -27.15 38.54
CA VAL A 197 -34.56 -26.97 38.34
C VAL A 197 -34.31 -25.84 37.35
N HIS A 198 -35.17 -25.71 36.34
CA HIS A 198 -35.10 -24.63 35.35
C HIS A 198 -35.20 -23.24 36.00
N ASP A 199 -36.24 -22.94 36.79
CA ASP A 199 -36.45 -21.59 37.36
C ASP A 199 -35.30 -21.08 38.25
N ARG A 200 -34.44 -21.97 38.77
CA ARG A 200 -33.28 -21.62 39.60
C ARG A 200 -31.96 -21.66 38.86
N ILE A 201 -31.79 -22.64 37.98
CA ILE A 201 -30.55 -22.80 37.21
C ILE A 201 -30.52 -21.86 36.01
N GLU A 202 -31.66 -21.58 35.36
CA GLU A 202 -31.73 -20.67 34.22
C GLU A 202 -31.19 -19.28 34.56
N PRO A 203 -31.59 -18.58 35.64
CA PRO A 203 -31.00 -17.29 35.99
C PRO A 203 -29.49 -17.36 36.26
N GLU A 204 -28.99 -18.45 36.85
CA GLU A 204 -27.56 -18.64 37.12
C GLU A 204 -26.77 -18.90 35.84
N ILE A 205 -27.28 -19.75 34.93
CA ILE A 205 -26.70 -19.98 33.61
C ILE A 205 -26.78 -18.72 32.75
N ILE A 206 -27.89 -17.98 32.76
CA ILE A 206 -28.04 -16.69 32.06
C ILE A 206 -27.07 -15.65 32.64
N THR A 207 -26.89 -15.62 33.96
CA THR A 207 -25.92 -14.72 34.60
C THR A 207 -24.50 -15.07 34.16
N LEU A 208 -24.11 -16.35 34.22
CA LEU A 208 -22.81 -16.83 33.71
C LEU A 208 -22.63 -16.54 32.21
N ALA A 209 -23.69 -16.73 31.41
CA ALA A 209 -23.69 -16.43 29.98
C ALA A 209 -23.56 -14.92 29.70
N SER A 210 -24.16 -14.08 30.52
CA SER A 210 -24.07 -12.61 30.41
C SER A 210 -22.66 -12.11 30.74
N LEU A 211 -21.96 -12.75 31.68
CA LEU A 211 -20.55 -12.48 31.99
C LEU A 211 -19.62 -12.90 30.84
N CYS A 212 -20.06 -13.79 29.96
CA CYS A 212 -19.35 -14.23 28.76
C CYS A 212 -19.65 -13.39 27.51
N THR A 213 -20.32 -12.24 27.62
CA THR A 213 -20.68 -11.44 26.45
C THR A 213 -19.40 -11.03 25.69
N PRO A 214 -19.22 -11.44 24.43
CA PRO A 214 -17.98 -11.16 23.70
C PRO A 214 -17.85 -9.67 23.37
N ILE A 215 -16.64 -9.13 23.48
CA ILE A 215 -16.32 -7.79 22.98
C ILE A 215 -15.58 -7.93 21.66
N ASP A 216 -16.17 -7.39 20.60
CA ASP A 216 -15.49 -7.30 19.31
C ASP A 216 -14.46 -6.15 19.34
N PHE A 217 -13.23 -6.47 18.97
CA PHE A 217 -12.13 -5.55 18.71
C PHE A 217 -11.72 -5.72 17.24
N GLU A 218 -12.07 -4.74 16.43
CA GLU A 218 -11.67 -4.70 15.03
C GLU A 218 -10.46 -3.79 14.86
N ILE A 219 -9.40 -4.32 14.26
CA ILE A 219 -8.24 -3.51 13.92
C ILE A 219 -8.53 -2.80 12.61
N GLN A 220 -8.81 -1.50 12.70
CA GLN A 220 -9.18 -0.68 11.54
C GLN A 220 -7.99 -0.32 10.65
N GLU A 221 -6.76 -0.48 11.13
CA GLU A 221 -5.56 -0.13 10.38
C GLU A 221 -5.17 -1.23 9.38
N GLU A 222 -5.27 -0.90 8.10
CA GLU A 222 -4.93 -1.79 6.97
C GLU A 222 -3.48 -2.32 7.04
N ALA A 223 -2.59 -1.61 7.73
CA ALA A 223 -1.19 -1.95 7.93
C ALA A 223 -0.97 -3.15 8.87
N PHE A 224 -1.87 -3.41 9.83
CA PHE A 224 -1.71 -4.53 10.77
C PHE A 224 -1.91 -5.89 10.08
N GLY A 225 -2.68 -5.89 8.98
CA GLY A 225 -2.99 -7.09 8.21
C GLY A 225 -1.84 -7.71 7.43
N LEU A 226 -0.72 -7.01 7.32
CA LEU A 226 0.49 -7.50 6.65
C LEU A 226 1.47 -8.18 7.63
N ILE A 227 1.22 -8.08 8.94
CA ILE A 227 2.07 -8.62 10.03
C ILE A 227 1.53 -9.98 10.53
N ALA A 228 0.43 -10.45 9.93
CA ALA A 228 -0.56 -11.33 10.56
C ALA A 228 -0.09 -12.74 10.96
N HIS A 229 0.93 -13.32 10.32
CA HIS A 229 1.21 -14.74 10.58
C HIS A 229 2.02 -15.00 11.86
N ASN A 230 2.99 -14.13 12.18
CA ASN A 230 3.83 -14.27 13.38
C ASN A 230 3.25 -13.55 14.61
N GLU A 231 2.41 -12.52 14.42
CA GLU A 231 1.87 -11.74 15.54
C GLU A 231 0.62 -12.33 16.20
N CYS A 232 -0.06 -13.30 15.56
CA CYS A 232 -1.17 -14.01 16.20
C CYS A 232 -0.77 -14.67 17.53
N ILE A 233 0.49 -15.08 17.67
CA ILE A 233 1.03 -15.65 18.92
C ILE A 233 1.12 -14.56 20.00
N ASN A 234 1.64 -13.38 19.66
CA ASN A 234 1.76 -12.26 20.60
C ASN A 234 0.39 -11.76 21.04
N LEU A 235 -0.56 -11.63 20.12
CA LEU A 235 -1.95 -11.27 20.44
C LEU A 235 -2.57 -12.29 21.41
N LYS A 236 -2.45 -13.59 21.12
CA LYS A 236 -2.93 -14.65 22.03
C LYS A 236 -2.24 -14.62 23.39
N ASN A 237 -0.96 -14.26 23.46
CA ASN A 237 -0.23 -14.10 24.72
C ASN A 237 -0.75 -12.91 25.53
N ILE A 238 -1.07 -11.78 24.88
CA ILE A 238 -1.76 -10.66 25.53
C ILE A 238 -3.10 -11.13 26.10
N GLY A 239 -3.90 -11.84 25.30
CA GLY A 239 -5.15 -12.45 25.78
C GLY A 239 -4.94 -13.27 27.05
N ARG A 240 -3.99 -14.21 27.04
CA ARG A 240 -3.65 -15.06 28.19
C ARG A 240 -3.24 -14.25 29.43
N GLN A 241 -2.45 -13.19 29.26
CA GLN A 241 -2.02 -12.31 30.37
C GLN A 241 -3.23 -11.70 31.11
N TYR A 242 -4.27 -11.33 30.38
CA TYR A 242 -5.49 -10.76 30.95
C TYR A 242 -6.60 -11.81 31.18
N LYS A 243 -6.26 -13.10 31.16
CA LYS A 243 -7.23 -14.22 31.30
C LYS A 243 -8.37 -14.17 30.26
N CYS A 244 -8.08 -13.61 29.09
CA CYS A 244 -9.01 -13.52 27.97
C CYS A 244 -8.67 -14.56 26.90
N GLN A 245 -9.69 -15.24 26.39
CA GLN A 245 -9.61 -16.02 25.16
C GLN A 245 -9.86 -15.08 23.97
N LEU A 246 -8.98 -15.16 22.97
CA LEU A 246 -9.11 -14.39 21.73
C LEU A 246 -9.50 -15.33 20.59
N ASP A 247 -10.66 -15.09 19.99
CA ASP A 247 -11.02 -15.66 18.69
C ASP A 247 -10.56 -14.68 17.60
N ILE A 248 -9.61 -15.09 16.77
CA ILE A 248 -8.99 -14.22 15.76
C ILE A 248 -9.45 -14.72 14.39
N GLN A 249 -10.29 -13.92 13.75
CA GLN A 249 -10.74 -14.16 12.38
C GLN A 249 -9.92 -13.32 11.41
N MET A 250 -9.26 -14.00 10.47
CA MET A 250 -8.50 -13.39 9.39
C MET A 250 -9.36 -13.31 8.15
N LYS A 251 -9.55 -12.10 7.62
CA LYS A 251 -10.20 -11.87 6.33
C LYS A 251 -9.24 -11.18 5.39
N THR A 252 -8.71 -11.93 4.44
CA THR A 252 -7.84 -11.40 3.39
C THR A 252 -8.68 -10.69 2.33
N THR A 253 -8.31 -9.45 2.03
CA THR A 253 -8.91 -8.65 0.98
C THR A 253 -7.82 -8.21 0.01
N ASN A 254 -8.06 -8.44 -1.28
CA ASN A 254 -7.17 -7.96 -2.33
C ASN A 254 -7.54 -6.51 -2.66
N LYS A 255 -6.57 -5.61 -2.58
CA LYS A 255 -6.69 -4.23 -3.04
C LYS A 255 -5.72 -3.98 -4.16
N ILE A 256 -6.08 -2.99 -4.98
CA ILE A 256 -5.29 -2.48 -6.07
C ILE A 256 -4.74 -1.13 -5.62
N CYS A 257 -3.41 -0.98 -5.62
CA CYS A 257 -2.78 0.32 -5.40
C CYS A 257 -2.65 1.06 -6.73
N GLU A 258 -3.12 2.30 -6.80
CA GLU A 258 -2.83 3.21 -7.90
C GLU A 258 -1.48 3.90 -7.63
N ILE A 259 -0.49 3.63 -8.50
CA ILE A 259 0.82 4.29 -8.42
C ILE A 259 0.72 5.67 -9.07
N PRO A 260 1.20 6.74 -8.41
CA PRO A 260 1.16 8.08 -8.98
C PRO A 260 2.03 8.18 -10.24
N LYS A 261 1.58 9.01 -11.19
CA LYS A 261 2.32 9.28 -12.41
C LYS A 261 3.37 10.37 -12.16
N ALA A 262 4.58 10.15 -12.67
CA ALA A 262 5.60 11.18 -12.74
C ALA A 262 5.12 12.37 -13.56
N LEU A 263 5.68 13.55 -13.30
CA LEU A 263 5.41 14.75 -14.10
C LEU A 263 5.88 14.54 -15.56
N PRO A 264 5.13 15.03 -16.57
CA PRO A 264 5.53 14.94 -17.97
C PRO A 264 6.92 15.53 -18.21
N GLN A 265 7.86 14.71 -18.65
CA GLN A 265 9.08 15.16 -19.33
C GLN A 265 8.82 15.10 -20.84
N ASP A 266 9.22 16.13 -21.59
CA ASP A 266 8.77 16.47 -22.95
C ASP A 266 8.34 15.27 -23.84
N HIS A 267 7.03 15.11 -24.02
CA HIS A 267 6.37 13.99 -24.72
C HIS A 267 6.71 13.86 -26.23
N ILE A 268 7.41 14.82 -26.81
CA ILE A 268 7.68 14.88 -28.26
C ILE A 268 8.89 14.00 -28.64
N SER A 269 9.94 13.95 -27.83
CA SER A 269 11.14 13.12 -28.09
C SER A 269 10.82 11.62 -27.98
N ASN A 270 10.02 11.22 -26.99
CA ASN A 270 9.62 9.83 -26.76
C ASN A 270 8.76 9.25 -27.89
N LYS A 271 7.94 10.07 -28.56
CA LYS A 271 7.17 9.63 -29.73
C LYS A 271 8.04 9.40 -30.97
N LEU A 272 9.06 10.24 -31.16
CA LEU A 272 10.01 10.12 -32.27
C LEU A 272 10.93 8.90 -32.12
N THR A 273 11.40 8.59 -30.91
CA THR A 273 12.26 7.42 -30.64
C THR A 273 11.49 6.10 -30.68
N ALA A 274 10.26 6.06 -30.14
CA ALA A 274 9.43 4.86 -30.20
C ALA A 274 8.93 4.52 -31.61
N ALA A 275 8.92 5.49 -32.55
CA ALA A 275 8.64 5.24 -33.96
C ALA A 275 9.81 4.57 -34.71
N ALA A 276 11.04 4.66 -34.18
CA ALA A 276 12.23 4.01 -34.73
C ALA A 276 12.35 2.53 -34.30
N ILE A 277 11.65 2.12 -33.24
CA ILE A 277 11.57 0.72 -32.81
C ILE A 277 10.41 0.03 -33.53
N LYS A 278 10.66 -1.14 -34.13
CA LYS A 278 9.67 -1.95 -34.85
C LYS A 278 9.72 -3.40 -34.35
N ILE A 279 8.56 -4.03 -34.26
CA ILE A 279 8.44 -5.44 -33.88
C ILE A 279 7.89 -6.22 -35.07
N TYR A 280 8.53 -7.33 -35.40
CA TYR A 280 8.15 -8.18 -36.53
C TYR A 280 7.87 -9.61 -36.06
N LYS A 281 6.73 -10.15 -36.49
CA LYS A 281 6.44 -11.59 -36.43
C LYS A 281 6.95 -12.26 -37.70
N ASN A 282 8.22 -12.67 -37.73
CA ASN A 282 8.85 -13.24 -38.91
C ASN A 282 10.11 -14.03 -38.55
N ASP A 283 10.70 -14.72 -39.53
CA ASP A 283 12.03 -15.29 -39.41
C ASP A 283 13.10 -14.17 -39.50
N LEU A 284 14.07 -14.20 -38.60
CA LEU A 284 15.18 -13.24 -38.53
C LEU A 284 15.95 -13.18 -39.85
N VAL A 285 16.15 -14.31 -40.52
CA VAL A 285 16.89 -14.42 -41.79
C VAL A 285 16.24 -13.67 -42.96
N LYS A 286 14.96 -13.33 -42.84
CA LYS A 286 14.19 -12.60 -43.87
C LYS A 286 14.22 -11.08 -43.69
N GLN A 287 14.88 -10.58 -42.65
CA GLN A 287 14.96 -9.15 -42.38
C GLN A 287 15.87 -8.44 -43.40
N LYS A 288 15.41 -7.28 -43.86
CA LYS A 288 16.17 -6.36 -44.70
C LYS A 288 16.66 -5.22 -43.83
N VAL A 289 17.77 -5.45 -43.15
CA VAL A 289 18.45 -4.50 -42.25
C VAL A 289 19.94 -4.49 -42.53
N ASP A 290 20.65 -3.48 -42.06
CA ASP A 290 22.10 -3.44 -42.22
C ASP A 290 22.76 -4.53 -41.34
N LEU A 291 22.31 -4.67 -40.09
CA LEU A 291 22.94 -5.56 -39.13
C LEU A 291 21.94 -6.53 -38.49
N ILE A 292 22.25 -7.83 -38.50
CA ILE A 292 21.53 -8.83 -37.69
C ILE A 292 22.41 -9.27 -36.52
N VAL A 293 21.87 -9.20 -35.31
CA VAL A 293 22.56 -9.61 -34.08
C VAL A 293 22.43 -11.11 -33.87
N ILE A 294 23.53 -11.76 -33.53
CA ILE A 294 23.62 -13.18 -33.16
C ILE A 294 24.37 -13.26 -31.86
N TYR A 295 23.78 -13.87 -30.84
CA TYR A 295 24.38 -13.93 -29.52
C TYR A 295 24.97 -15.32 -29.20
N SER A 296 26.13 -15.33 -28.55
CA SER A 296 26.99 -16.52 -28.40
C SER A 296 26.36 -17.69 -27.64
N THR A 297 25.38 -17.43 -26.76
CA THR A 297 24.74 -18.47 -25.94
C THR A 297 23.66 -19.28 -26.68
N SER A 298 23.30 -18.92 -27.91
CA SER A 298 22.33 -19.66 -28.72
C SER A 298 22.99 -20.42 -29.88
N ILE A 299 23.49 -21.62 -29.58
CA ILE A 299 24.07 -22.54 -30.56
C ILE A 299 23.10 -22.80 -31.72
N HIS A 300 21.82 -23.03 -31.41
CA HIS A 300 20.79 -23.30 -32.43
C HIS A 300 20.50 -22.11 -33.34
N LEU A 301 20.52 -20.88 -32.82
CA LEU A 301 20.34 -19.67 -33.62
C LEU A 301 21.52 -19.48 -34.56
N CYS A 302 22.74 -19.62 -34.04
CA CYS A 302 23.98 -19.54 -34.81
C CYS A 302 23.99 -20.55 -35.96
N ASP A 303 23.73 -21.83 -35.67
CA ASP A 303 23.72 -22.90 -36.68
C ASP A 303 22.65 -22.69 -37.76
N SER A 304 21.46 -22.26 -37.37
CA SER A 304 20.36 -22.00 -38.32
C SER A 304 20.71 -20.86 -39.29
N ILE A 305 21.27 -19.76 -38.76
CA ILE A 305 21.63 -18.60 -39.57
C ILE A 305 22.83 -18.93 -40.48
N LEU A 306 23.88 -19.57 -39.96
CA LEU A 306 25.06 -19.94 -40.76
C LEU A 306 24.71 -20.93 -41.88
N LYS A 307 23.79 -21.87 -41.64
CA LYS A 307 23.30 -22.79 -42.67
C LYS A 307 22.62 -22.05 -43.81
N GLN A 308 21.82 -21.03 -43.51
CA GLN A 308 21.11 -20.23 -44.52
C GLN A 308 22.02 -19.22 -45.21
N ALA A 309 22.97 -18.62 -44.49
CA ALA A 309 23.95 -17.69 -45.03
C ALA A 309 24.90 -18.33 -46.06
N GLY A 310 25.12 -19.64 -45.94
CA GLY A 310 25.89 -20.45 -46.89
C GLY A 310 27.31 -20.77 -46.42
N GLN A 311 27.96 -21.71 -47.11
CA GLN A 311 29.23 -22.30 -46.67
C GLN A 311 30.37 -21.28 -46.55
N SER A 312 30.40 -20.24 -47.38
CA SER A 312 31.42 -19.19 -47.31
C SER A 312 31.38 -18.43 -45.97
N VAL A 313 30.17 -18.09 -45.50
CA VAL A 313 29.97 -17.38 -44.23
C VAL A 313 30.29 -18.28 -43.05
N LYS A 314 29.92 -19.57 -43.14
CA LYS A 314 30.28 -20.56 -42.11
C LYS A 314 31.80 -20.68 -41.93
N ASN A 315 32.55 -20.72 -43.02
CA ASN A 315 34.01 -20.76 -42.97
C ASN A 315 34.61 -19.47 -42.40
N GLU A 316 34.04 -18.31 -42.75
CA GLU A 316 34.45 -17.00 -42.22
C GLU A 316 34.22 -16.95 -40.70
N TYR A 317 33.05 -17.40 -40.23
CA TYR A 317 32.73 -17.52 -38.81
C TYR A 317 33.72 -18.44 -38.06
N GLU A 318 33.94 -19.67 -38.55
CA GLU A 318 34.83 -20.63 -37.89
C GLU A 318 36.29 -20.14 -37.80
N LYS A 319 36.72 -19.30 -38.75
CA LYS A 319 38.04 -18.67 -38.72
C LYS A 319 38.10 -17.52 -37.71
N THR A 320 37.10 -16.64 -37.72
CA THR A 320 37.07 -15.44 -36.87
C THR A 320 36.77 -15.76 -35.41
N ALA A 321 35.85 -16.70 -35.14
CA ALA A 321 35.49 -17.14 -33.79
C ALA A 321 36.65 -17.81 -33.04
N LYS A 322 37.63 -18.39 -33.76
CA LYS A 322 38.86 -18.93 -33.15
C LYS A 322 39.85 -17.84 -32.71
N ILE A 323 39.75 -16.65 -33.28
CA ILE A 323 40.67 -15.52 -33.04
C ILE A 323 40.07 -14.54 -32.03
N SER A 324 38.75 -14.34 -32.06
CA SER A 324 38.02 -13.33 -31.30
C SER A 324 36.90 -13.98 -30.47
N SER A 325 37.28 -14.80 -29.47
CA SER A 325 36.29 -15.55 -28.68
C SER A 325 35.55 -14.72 -27.63
N LEU A 326 36.02 -13.50 -27.35
CA LEU A 326 35.53 -12.65 -26.24
C LEU A 326 35.03 -11.26 -26.67
N GLU A 327 35.21 -10.86 -27.94
CA GLU A 327 34.83 -9.53 -28.43
C GLU A 327 33.74 -9.60 -29.51
N PRO A 328 32.93 -8.55 -29.69
CA PRO A 328 31.96 -8.47 -30.77
C PRO A 328 32.65 -8.40 -32.14
N PHE A 329 32.20 -9.17 -33.12
CA PHE A 329 32.74 -9.12 -34.47
C PHE A 329 31.66 -9.23 -35.56
N GLU A 330 31.91 -8.57 -36.69
CA GLU A 330 31.04 -8.64 -37.87
C GLU A 330 31.59 -9.58 -38.94
N ILE A 331 30.70 -10.31 -39.61
CA ILE A 331 31.01 -11.06 -40.84
C ILE A 331 30.00 -10.74 -41.93
N ASN A 332 30.32 -11.14 -43.16
CA ASN A 332 29.40 -10.98 -44.28
C ASN A 332 28.16 -11.87 -44.14
N SER A 333 27.03 -11.39 -44.68
CA SER A 333 25.72 -12.04 -44.57
C SER A 333 25.49 -13.17 -45.59
N GLY A 334 26.33 -13.28 -46.62
CA GLY A 334 26.24 -14.31 -47.65
C GLY A 334 24.92 -14.25 -48.41
N ASN A 335 24.14 -15.33 -48.34
CA ASN A 335 22.84 -15.45 -49.01
C ASN A 335 21.68 -14.74 -48.28
N LEU A 336 21.93 -14.10 -47.14
CA LEU A 336 20.89 -13.41 -46.36
C LEU A 336 20.58 -12.03 -46.93
N SER A 337 19.40 -11.51 -46.59
CA SER A 337 18.95 -10.19 -47.07
C SER A 337 19.50 -8.99 -46.27
N CYS A 338 20.23 -9.24 -45.18
CA CYS A 338 20.92 -8.21 -44.42
C CYS A 338 22.30 -7.90 -45.00
N ARG A 339 22.94 -6.80 -44.57
CA ARG A 339 24.29 -6.43 -45.04
C ARG A 339 25.39 -7.19 -44.28
N LYS A 340 25.25 -7.33 -42.96
CA LYS A 340 26.23 -7.93 -42.04
C LYS A 340 25.57 -8.73 -40.93
N LEU A 341 26.34 -9.67 -40.36
CA LEU A 341 26.00 -10.41 -39.15
C LEU A 341 26.93 -9.98 -38.02
N LEU A 342 26.36 -9.47 -36.92
CA LEU A 342 27.10 -9.15 -35.70
C LEU A 342 27.03 -10.33 -34.74
N PHE A 343 28.18 -10.93 -34.44
CA PHE A 343 28.32 -11.90 -33.37
C PHE A 343 28.68 -11.16 -32.08
N LEU A 344 27.80 -11.23 -31.09
CA LEU A 344 27.94 -10.52 -29.83
C LEU A 344 27.97 -11.52 -28.66
N PRO A 345 29.06 -11.60 -27.90
CA PRO A 345 29.09 -12.37 -26.67
C PRO A 345 28.03 -11.87 -25.67
N TRP A 346 27.24 -12.78 -25.12
CA TRP A 346 26.26 -12.44 -24.08
C TRP A 346 26.43 -13.33 -22.85
N GLU A 347 26.92 -12.75 -21.77
CA GLU A 347 27.06 -13.42 -20.48
C GLU A 347 25.87 -13.08 -19.57
N ILE A 348 25.06 -14.10 -19.26
CA ILE A 348 23.90 -13.94 -18.39
C ILE A 348 24.38 -14.02 -16.94
N ASN A 349 24.23 -12.92 -16.20
CA ASN A 349 24.59 -12.87 -14.78
C ASN A 349 23.36 -13.13 -13.91
N GLN A 350 23.29 -14.29 -13.25
CA GLN A 350 22.16 -14.67 -12.39
C GLN A 350 22.46 -14.51 -10.88
N THR A 351 23.50 -13.78 -10.50
CA THR A 351 23.88 -13.62 -9.08
C THR A 351 22.85 -12.83 -8.27
N SER A 352 22.17 -11.88 -8.90
CA SER A 352 21.04 -11.14 -8.34
C SER A 352 20.07 -10.74 -9.44
N GLN A 353 18.84 -10.38 -9.07
CA GLN A 353 17.83 -9.90 -10.02
C GLN A 353 18.27 -8.63 -10.75
N GLU A 354 18.99 -7.73 -10.07
CA GLU A 354 19.54 -6.50 -10.65
C GLU A 354 20.69 -6.79 -11.62
N ALA A 355 21.65 -7.64 -11.23
CA ALA A 355 22.75 -8.05 -12.09
C ALA A 355 22.24 -8.74 -13.37
N PHE A 356 21.15 -9.48 -13.25
CA PHE A 356 20.47 -10.11 -14.37
C PHE A 356 19.84 -9.08 -15.32
N TYR A 357 19.08 -8.10 -14.81
CA TYR A 357 18.52 -7.03 -15.66
C TYR A 357 19.62 -6.23 -16.35
N GLN A 358 20.70 -5.91 -15.61
CA GLN A 358 21.85 -5.21 -16.16
C GLN A 358 22.51 -6.01 -17.29
N SER A 359 22.56 -7.35 -17.20
CA SER A 359 23.10 -8.18 -18.28
C SER A 359 22.29 -8.11 -19.59
N ILE A 360 20.97 -7.92 -19.51
CA ILE A 360 20.11 -7.70 -20.70
C ILE A 360 20.34 -6.31 -21.27
N ARG A 361 20.34 -5.28 -20.42
CA ARG A 361 20.57 -3.89 -20.84
C ARG A 361 21.93 -3.75 -21.51
N ASN A 362 22.97 -4.31 -20.90
CA ASN A 362 24.32 -4.30 -21.46
C ASN A 362 24.38 -4.97 -22.84
N PHE A 363 23.66 -6.08 -23.05
CA PHE A 363 23.59 -6.75 -24.35
C PHE A 363 22.98 -5.85 -25.44
N ILE A 364 21.84 -5.22 -25.14
CA ILE A 364 21.16 -4.32 -26.08
C ILE A 364 22.00 -3.07 -26.36
N SER A 365 22.53 -2.44 -25.30
CA SER A 365 23.40 -1.27 -25.41
C SER A 365 24.61 -1.56 -26.30
N LYS A 366 25.35 -2.64 -26.03
CA LYS A 366 26.54 -3.04 -26.82
C LYS A 366 26.24 -3.23 -28.30
N ALA A 367 25.13 -3.90 -28.63
CA ALA A 367 24.74 -4.10 -30.02
C ALA A 367 24.38 -2.79 -30.73
N ILE A 368 23.62 -1.90 -30.07
CA ILE A 368 23.22 -0.60 -30.63
C ILE A 368 24.43 0.31 -30.81
N GLN A 369 25.26 0.44 -29.78
CA GLN A 369 26.50 1.22 -29.82
C GLN A 369 27.44 0.71 -30.92
N HIS A 370 27.56 -0.61 -31.09
CA HIS A 370 28.34 -1.19 -32.19
C HIS A 370 27.78 -0.77 -33.55
N ALA A 371 26.47 -0.86 -33.75
CA ALA A 371 25.83 -0.46 -35.00
C ALA A 371 26.02 1.03 -35.30
N ILE A 372 25.97 1.89 -34.27
CA ILE A 372 26.23 3.32 -34.38
C ILE A 372 27.69 3.56 -34.80
N LYS A 373 28.64 2.95 -34.08
CA LYS A 373 30.09 3.07 -34.34
C LYS A 373 30.49 2.61 -35.74
N THR A 374 29.79 1.61 -36.27
CA THR A 374 30.02 1.04 -37.61
C THR A 374 29.15 1.69 -38.70
N HIS A 375 28.43 2.77 -38.37
CA HIS A 375 27.60 3.55 -39.28
C HIS A 375 26.46 2.77 -39.98
N HIS A 376 25.89 1.79 -39.29
CA HIS A 376 24.68 1.12 -39.75
C HIS A 376 23.44 1.95 -39.39
N THR A 377 22.42 1.92 -40.25
CA THR A 377 21.17 2.69 -40.09
C THR A 377 19.99 1.83 -39.64
N SER A 378 20.16 0.50 -39.62
CA SER A 378 19.17 -0.43 -39.10
C SER A 378 19.81 -1.68 -38.48
N ILE A 379 19.26 -2.13 -37.35
CA ILE A 379 19.69 -3.32 -36.63
C ILE A 379 18.50 -4.22 -36.29
N ALA A 380 18.65 -5.54 -36.40
CA ALA A 380 17.64 -6.50 -35.99
C ALA A 380 18.15 -7.42 -34.88
N PHE A 381 17.35 -7.49 -33.80
CA PHE A 381 17.56 -8.38 -32.67
C PHE A 381 16.73 -9.66 -32.83
N PRO A 382 17.32 -10.84 -32.53
CA PRO A 382 16.60 -12.10 -32.44
C PRO A 382 15.68 -12.13 -31.21
N SER A 383 14.64 -12.96 -31.26
CA SER A 383 13.91 -13.33 -30.05
C SER A 383 14.81 -14.08 -29.09
N ILE A 384 14.87 -13.62 -27.84
CA ILE A 384 15.54 -14.33 -26.77
C ILE A 384 14.65 -15.52 -26.35
N ASN A 385 15.22 -16.73 -26.33
CA ASN A 385 14.47 -17.92 -25.95
C ASN A 385 14.26 -17.97 -24.42
N CYS A 386 13.17 -17.34 -23.96
CA CYS A 386 12.82 -17.18 -22.56
C CYS A 386 12.60 -18.53 -21.83
N GLU A 387 12.10 -19.54 -22.54
CA GLU A 387 11.73 -20.85 -21.96
C GLU A 387 12.96 -21.66 -21.57
N LYS A 388 14.01 -21.65 -22.40
CA LYS A 388 15.29 -22.30 -22.08
C LYS A 388 16.01 -21.64 -20.91
N LEU A 389 15.73 -20.35 -20.66
CA LEU A 389 16.39 -19.55 -19.64
C LEU A 389 15.59 -19.45 -18.32
N ASN A 390 14.35 -19.97 -18.27
CA ASN A 390 13.43 -19.88 -17.14
C ASN A 390 13.16 -18.42 -16.67
N ILE A 391 12.99 -17.49 -17.62
CA ILE A 391 12.80 -16.05 -17.36
C ILE A 391 11.38 -15.62 -17.73
N ASP A 392 10.81 -14.68 -16.95
CA ASP A 392 9.55 -14.02 -17.28
C ASP A 392 9.66 -13.23 -18.61
N LYS A 393 8.78 -13.58 -19.55
CA LYS A 393 8.68 -12.98 -20.89
C LYS A 393 8.44 -11.46 -20.83
N ASN A 394 7.75 -10.96 -19.79
CA ASN A 394 7.48 -9.53 -19.59
C ASN A 394 8.74 -8.75 -19.19
N ILE A 395 9.59 -9.34 -18.37
CA ILE A 395 10.85 -8.71 -17.92
C ILE A 395 11.75 -8.50 -19.13
N ILE A 396 11.97 -9.55 -19.93
CA ILE A 396 12.83 -9.47 -21.12
C ILE A 396 12.33 -8.41 -22.10
N ALA A 397 11.03 -8.42 -22.41
CA ALA A 397 10.43 -7.43 -23.30
C ALA A 397 10.57 -6.00 -22.76
N ASN A 398 10.37 -5.81 -21.45
CA ASN A 398 10.53 -4.51 -20.81
C ASN A 398 11.98 -4.02 -20.89
N GLU A 399 12.94 -4.81 -20.42
CA GLU A 399 14.34 -4.39 -20.36
C GLU A 399 14.91 -4.13 -21.75
N MET A 400 14.58 -4.96 -22.75
CA MET A 400 15.08 -4.77 -24.12
C MET A 400 14.52 -3.50 -24.78
N LEU A 401 13.21 -3.25 -24.62
CA LEU A 401 12.56 -2.09 -25.24
C LEU A 401 12.94 -0.78 -24.53
N VAL A 402 13.03 -0.79 -23.20
CA VAL A 402 13.45 0.38 -22.41
C VAL A 402 14.89 0.73 -22.75
N GLU A 403 15.81 -0.23 -22.76
CA GLU A 403 17.20 0.04 -23.11
C GLU A 403 17.35 0.54 -24.55
N ALA A 404 16.67 -0.08 -25.52
CA ALA A 404 16.68 0.38 -26.89
C ALA A 404 16.18 1.84 -27.02
N GLN A 405 15.14 2.21 -26.27
CA GLN A 405 14.65 3.58 -26.24
C GLN A 405 15.65 4.53 -25.59
N THR A 406 16.26 4.14 -24.46
CA THR A 406 17.29 4.92 -23.77
C THR A 406 18.46 5.23 -24.70
N GLN A 407 18.95 4.25 -25.46
CA GLN A 407 20.05 4.43 -26.41
C GLN A 407 19.65 5.33 -27.60
N LEU A 408 18.42 5.24 -28.08
CA LEU A 408 17.93 6.15 -29.13
C LEU A 408 17.80 7.60 -28.64
N LEU A 409 17.38 7.80 -27.38
CA LEU A 409 17.27 9.11 -26.75
C LEU A 409 18.63 9.74 -26.48
N SER A 410 19.60 8.96 -25.98
CA SER A 410 20.93 9.44 -25.63
C SER A 410 21.77 9.82 -26.85
N ALA A 411 21.62 9.09 -27.95
CA ALA A 411 22.44 9.29 -29.14
C ALA A 411 21.92 10.40 -30.07
N ASN A 412 20.62 10.74 -30.02
CA ASN A 412 19.96 11.63 -31.00
C ASN A 412 20.19 11.18 -32.47
N ILE A 413 20.18 9.86 -32.71
CA ILE A 413 20.47 9.23 -34.01
C ILE A 413 19.20 8.56 -34.57
N LEU A 414 19.01 8.62 -35.88
CA LEU A 414 17.99 7.87 -36.62
C LEU A 414 18.47 6.43 -36.90
N LEU A 415 18.48 5.56 -35.88
CA LEU A 415 18.74 4.12 -36.04
C LEU A 415 17.42 3.35 -35.96
N GLN A 416 17.07 2.58 -37.00
CA GLN A 416 15.90 1.71 -36.94
C GLN A 416 16.23 0.42 -36.18
N ILE A 417 15.51 0.14 -35.09
CA ILE A 417 15.71 -1.05 -34.26
C ILE A 417 14.55 -2.02 -34.48
N ASN A 418 14.85 -3.21 -34.98
CA ASN A 418 13.86 -4.26 -35.24
C ASN A 418 13.99 -5.37 -34.19
N PHE A 419 12.94 -5.65 -33.43
CA PHE A 419 12.82 -6.88 -32.65
C PHE A 419 12.06 -7.93 -33.45
N VAL A 420 12.66 -9.09 -33.67
CA VAL A 420 12.12 -10.10 -34.59
C VAL A 420 11.80 -11.36 -33.83
N ILE A 421 10.52 -11.68 -33.78
CA ILE A 421 9.97 -12.77 -33.00
C ILE A 421 9.49 -13.85 -33.96
N LEU A 422 9.95 -15.08 -33.74
CA LEU A 422 9.58 -16.19 -34.61
C LEU A 422 8.06 -16.39 -34.60
N PRO A 423 7.44 -16.77 -35.74
CA PRO A 423 5.98 -16.89 -35.85
C PRO A 423 5.32 -17.83 -34.83
N GLU A 424 6.06 -18.82 -34.33
CA GLU A 424 5.64 -19.77 -33.30
C GLU A 424 5.52 -19.17 -31.88
N HIS A 425 6.19 -18.07 -31.57
CA HIS A 425 6.15 -17.41 -30.25
C HIS A 425 5.13 -16.27 -30.21
N ILE A 426 3.84 -16.62 -30.35
CA ILE A 426 2.73 -15.65 -30.43
C ILE A 426 2.61 -14.81 -29.15
N ASP A 427 2.76 -15.45 -27.99
CA ASP A 427 2.68 -14.83 -26.68
C ASP A 427 3.80 -13.81 -26.44
N ILE A 428 5.03 -14.10 -26.85
CA ILE A 428 6.16 -13.15 -26.77
C ILE A 428 5.91 -11.96 -27.70
N PHE A 429 5.38 -12.20 -28.90
CA PHE A 429 5.04 -11.14 -29.85
C PHE A 429 3.98 -10.18 -29.29
N GLU A 430 2.90 -10.71 -28.71
CA GLU A 430 1.86 -9.89 -28.08
C GLU A 430 2.40 -9.05 -26.92
N ILE A 431 3.29 -9.61 -26.08
CA ILE A 431 3.94 -8.87 -24.98
C ILE A 431 4.79 -7.71 -25.50
N PHE A 432 5.65 -7.98 -26.48
CA PHE A 432 6.49 -6.94 -27.10
C PHE A 432 5.63 -5.85 -27.74
N GLN A 433 4.59 -6.24 -28.49
CA GLN A 433 3.71 -5.30 -29.18
C GLN A 433 2.97 -4.41 -28.19
N ALA A 434 2.34 -4.99 -27.16
CA ALA A 434 1.65 -4.24 -26.12
C ALA A 434 2.60 -3.26 -25.41
N LYS A 435 3.85 -3.65 -25.20
CA LYS A 435 4.86 -2.81 -24.55
C LYS A 435 5.37 -1.68 -25.45
N LEU A 436 5.56 -1.91 -26.75
CA LEU A 436 5.93 -0.84 -27.68
C LEU A 436 4.78 0.17 -27.84
N GLU A 437 3.54 -0.32 -27.94
CA GLU A 437 2.36 0.54 -28.04
C GLU A 437 2.15 1.42 -26.80
N SER A 438 2.54 0.95 -25.60
CA SER A 438 2.56 1.81 -24.42
C SER A 438 3.63 2.89 -24.56
N LEU A 439 4.88 2.52 -24.85
CA LEU A 439 5.99 3.47 -25.05
C LEU A 439 5.64 4.58 -26.08
N GLN A 440 4.97 4.24 -27.18
CA GLN A 440 4.56 5.19 -28.24
C GLN A 440 3.45 6.16 -27.82
N ARG A 441 2.56 5.76 -26.91
CA ARG A 441 1.46 6.61 -26.45
C ARG A 441 1.92 7.72 -25.49
N GLY A 442 3.17 7.71 -25.04
CA GLY A 442 3.62 8.54 -23.91
C GLY A 442 2.97 8.10 -22.59
N ASN A 443 2.07 7.12 -22.65
CA ASN A 443 1.69 6.30 -21.53
C ASN A 443 2.90 5.40 -21.29
N LEU A 444 3.68 5.69 -20.26
CA LEU A 444 4.08 4.61 -19.40
C LEU A 444 2.78 3.96 -18.85
N GLU A 445 2.13 3.15 -19.69
CA GLU A 445 1.42 1.98 -19.23
C GLU A 445 2.54 0.96 -18.88
N THR A 446 3.29 1.26 -17.81
CA THR A 446 3.07 0.44 -16.61
C THR A 446 1.58 0.44 -16.42
N LYS A 447 0.94 -0.65 -16.85
CA LYS A 447 -0.47 -0.81 -17.20
C LYS A 447 -1.45 -0.45 -16.08
N ASP A 448 -1.30 0.69 -15.40
CA ASP A 448 -1.29 0.70 -13.94
C ASP A 448 -0.49 -0.54 -13.46
N ILE A 449 0.70 -0.41 -12.88
CA ILE A 449 1.08 -1.52 -11.98
C ILE A 449 0.08 -1.37 -10.82
N GLN A 450 -1.12 -1.90 -11.02
CA GLN A 450 -2.05 -2.25 -9.99
C GLN A 450 -1.30 -3.31 -9.22
N ILE A 451 -0.48 -2.86 -8.27
CA ILE A 451 0.13 -3.77 -7.33
C ILE A 451 -1.07 -4.31 -6.56
N GLN A 452 -1.46 -5.53 -6.93
CA GLN A 452 -2.45 -6.27 -6.16
C GLN A 452 -1.73 -6.71 -4.90
N TYR A 453 -2.15 -6.14 -3.78
CA TYR A 453 -1.67 -6.54 -2.48
C TYR A 453 -2.85 -7.07 -1.68
N SER A 454 -2.61 -8.20 -1.04
CA SER A 454 -3.53 -8.81 -0.09
C SER A 454 -3.25 -8.24 1.29
N PHE A 455 -4.23 -7.63 1.92
CA PHE A 455 -4.15 -7.23 3.33
C PHE A 455 -5.16 -8.03 4.14
N THR A 456 -4.77 -8.44 5.34
CA THR A 456 -5.60 -9.28 6.21
C THR A 456 -6.27 -8.43 7.28
N LYS A 457 -7.58 -8.18 7.18
CA LYS A 457 -8.29 -7.62 8.33
C LYS A 457 -8.36 -8.66 9.44
N LEU A 458 -7.99 -8.24 10.65
CA LEU A 458 -8.08 -9.05 11.86
C LEU A 458 -9.29 -8.59 12.66
N LYS A 459 -10.32 -9.45 12.72
CA LYS A 459 -11.40 -9.30 13.68
C LYS A 459 -11.07 -10.16 14.90
N ILE A 460 -10.86 -9.51 16.03
CA ILE A 460 -10.54 -10.17 17.30
C ILE A 460 -11.76 -10.10 18.19
N THR A 461 -12.32 -11.24 18.56
CA THR A 461 -13.37 -11.32 19.57
C THR A 461 -12.72 -11.67 20.90
N ILE A 462 -12.80 -10.74 21.86
CA ILE A 462 -12.24 -10.86 23.21
C ILE A 462 -13.30 -11.45 24.13
N ILE A 463 -12.93 -12.51 24.84
CA ILE A 463 -13.85 -13.25 25.69
C ILE A 463 -13.17 -13.50 27.03
N SER A 464 -13.83 -13.13 28.12
CA SER A 464 -13.36 -13.38 29.48
C SER A 464 -14.55 -13.46 30.42
N ASN A 465 -14.37 -14.14 31.56
CA ASN A 465 -15.34 -14.23 32.66
C ASN A 465 -15.45 -12.94 33.50
N ASN A 466 -14.71 -11.90 33.13
CA ASN A 466 -14.64 -10.62 33.81
C ASN A 466 -14.61 -9.48 32.77
N ILE A 467 -15.62 -8.62 32.83
CA ILE A 467 -15.82 -7.48 31.92
C ILE A 467 -14.67 -6.46 32.03
N GLU A 468 -14.18 -6.17 33.23
CA GLU A 468 -13.03 -5.28 33.44
C GLU A 468 -11.77 -5.83 32.75
N LYS A 469 -11.56 -7.15 32.84
CA LYS A 469 -10.43 -7.82 32.16
C LYS A 469 -10.56 -7.79 30.64
N GLN A 470 -11.77 -7.90 30.11
CA GLN A 470 -12.01 -7.74 28.67
C GLN A 470 -11.62 -6.33 28.20
N GLU A 471 -12.02 -5.29 28.93
CA GLU A 471 -11.68 -3.89 28.62
C GLU A 471 -10.18 -3.60 28.80
N GLU A 472 -9.53 -4.14 29.83
CA GLU A 472 -8.06 -4.06 29.98
C GLU A 472 -7.33 -4.76 28.84
N CYS A 473 -7.77 -5.95 28.44
CA CYS A 473 -7.22 -6.69 27.31
C CYS A 473 -7.39 -5.89 26.00
N LYS A 474 -8.56 -5.29 25.79
CA LYS A 474 -8.83 -4.44 24.63
C LYS A 474 -7.89 -3.24 24.57
N LYS A 475 -7.66 -2.55 25.69
CA LYS A 475 -6.70 -1.44 25.79
C LYS A 475 -5.27 -1.91 25.51
N ALA A 476 -4.87 -3.05 26.05
CA ALA A 476 -3.54 -3.63 25.83
C ALA A 476 -3.31 -4.04 24.36
N LEU A 477 -4.31 -4.64 23.72
CA LEU A 477 -4.29 -4.97 22.30
C LEU A 477 -4.17 -3.70 21.44
N ASN A 478 -4.95 -2.66 21.74
CA ASN A 478 -4.87 -1.38 21.03
C ASN A 478 -3.48 -0.73 21.18
N TYR A 479 -2.94 -0.72 22.40
CA TYR A 479 -1.58 -0.22 22.66
C TYR A 479 -0.51 -1.01 21.89
N TYR A 480 -0.60 -2.35 21.88
CA TYR A 480 0.32 -3.20 21.12
C TYR A 480 0.27 -2.89 19.63
N VAL A 481 -0.94 -2.81 19.05
CA VAL A 481 -1.14 -2.45 17.64
C VAL A 481 -0.48 -1.10 17.31
N GLN A 482 -0.70 -0.09 18.16
CA GLN A 482 -0.09 1.24 18.00
C GLN A 482 1.44 1.24 18.12
N GLN A 483 2.03 0.34 18.91
CA GLN A 483 3.49 0.25 19.04
C GLN A 483 4.13 -0.57 17.91
N SER A 484 3.44 -1.59 17.39
CA SER A 484 3.92 -2.43 16.29
C SER A 484 3.88 -1.71 14.94
N ILE A 485 2.90 -0.82 14.74
CA ILE A 485 2.77 -0.02 13.52
C ILE A 485 3.56 1.28 13.66
N SER A 486 4.31 1.61 12.62
CA SER A 486 5.01 2.88 12.49
C SER A 486 4.48 3.66 11.30
N VAL A 487 4.46 4.97 11.47
CA VAL A 487 4.10 5.93 10.44
C VAL A 487 5.22 6.96 10.36
N ARG A 488 5.74 7.20 9.14
CA ARG A 488 6.69 8.29 8.87
C ARG A 488 6.15 9.18 7.76
N GLU A 489 6.33 10.48 7.93
CA GLU A 489 5.87 11.52 7.00
C GLU A 489 7.05 12.40 6.59
N HIS A 490 7.16 12.66 5.30
CA HIS A 490 8.12 13.59 4.72
C HIS A 490 7.38 14.69 3.98
N PHE A 491 7.75 15.94 4.27
CA PHE A 491 7.16 17.13 3.70
C PHE A 491 8.20 17.94 2.94
N LYS A 492 7.81 18.45 1.78
CA LYS A 492 8.50 19.52 1.06
C LYS A 492 9.93 19.14 0.64
N GLN A 493 10.02 18.23 -0.32
CA GLN A 493 11.25 18.06 -1.09
C GLN A 493 10.91 18.28 -2.57
N ASP A 494 11.38 19.41 -3.14
CA ASP A 494 11.27 19.73 -4.58
C ASP A 494 11.94 18.67 -5.49
N LEU A 495 12.55 17.65 -4.89
CA LEU A 495 13.25 16.55 -5.53
C LEU A 495 12.32 15.39 -5.93
N LEU A 496 11.18 15.17 -5.25
CA LEU A 496 10.20 14.15 -5.65
C LEU A 496 9.62 14.42 -7.05
N LYS A 497 9.48 15.71 -7.40
CA LYS A 497 9.10 16.17 -8.75
C LYS A 497 10.10 15.77 -9.83
N LYS A 498 11.33 15.41 -9.46
CA LYS A 498 12.42 15.02 -10.36
C LYS A 498 12.51 13.51 -10.57
N TRP A 499 11.77 12.71 -9.79
CA TRP A 499 11.82 11.25 -9.91
C TRP A 499 11.20 10.79 -11.23
N THR A 500 11.90 9.88 -11.90
CA THR A 500 11.35 9.18 -13.09
C THR A 500 10.23 8.22 -12.69
N GLN A 501 9.36 7.86 -13.64
CA GLN A 501 8.32 6.84 -13.39
C GLN A 501 8.93 5.49 -12.97
N LEU A 502 10.10 5.14 -13.51
CA LEU A 502 10.81 3.91 -13.15
C LEU A 502 11.25 3.92 -11.68
N ALA A 503 11.75 5.05 -11.18
CA ALA A 503 12.11 5.22 -9.77
C ALA A 503 10.89 5.08 -8.86
N ILE A 504 9.77 5.74 -9.20
CA ILE A 504 8.51 5.63 -8.46
C ILE A 504 8.05 4.17 -8.40
N ASN A 505 8.02 3.47 -9.54
CA ASN A 505 7.59 2.07 -9.60
C ASN A 505 8.50 1.14 -8.78
N THR A 506 9.81 1.34 -8.86
CA THR A 506 10.80 0.55 -8.12
C THR A 506 10.63 0.74 -6.62
N PHE A 507 10.46 1.98 -6.17
CA PHE A 507 10.23 2.30 -4.77
C PHE A 507 8.92 1.69 -4.24
N TYR A 508 7.82 1.80 -5.00
CA TYR A 508 6.55 1.18 -4.61
C TYR A 508 6.70 -0.35 -4.46
N ARG A 509 7.36 -1.03 -5.40
CA ARG A 509 7.64 -2.47 -5.29
C ARG A 509 8.48 -2.80 -4.04
N TYR A 510 9.55 -2.05 -3.80
CA TYR A 510 10.39 -2.22 -2.62
C TYR A 510 9.57 -2.15 -1.31
N CYS A 511 8.66 -1.18 -1.22
CA CYS A 511 7.77 -1.03 -0.07
C CYS A 511 6.84 -2.25 0.07
N PHE A 512 6.19 -2.68 -1.01
CA PHE A 512 5.23 -3.78 -0.95
C PHE A 512 5.88 -5.13 -0.61
N ASP A 513 7.06 -5.42 -1.15
CA ASP A 513 7.84 -6.63 -0.83
C ASP A 513 8.19 -6.71 0.67
N ARG A 514 8.22 -5.56 1.34
CA ARG A 514 8.47 -5.41 2.79
C ARG A 514 7.22 -5.07 3.58
N HIS A 515 6.04 -5.26 3.00
CA HIS A 515 4.78 -5.01 3.71
C HIS A 515 4.63 -3.55 4.21
N VAL A 516 5.19 -2.59 3.49
CA VAL A 516 5.04 -1.15 3.71
C VAL A 516 4.08 -0.59 2.67
N ILE A 517 3.18 0.28 3.10
CA ILE A 517 2.23 1.00 2.26
C ILE A 517 2.75 2.44 2.06
N PRO A 518 3.20 2.79 0.85
CA PRO A 518 3.57 4.16 0.52
C PRO A 518 2.36 4.95 0.00
N ASN A 519 2.21 6.18 0.48
CA ASN A 519 1.28 7.18 -0.04
C ASN A 519 2.08 8.41 -0.49
N MET A 520 2.18 8.58 -1.81
CA MET A 520 3.03 9.60 -2.42
C MET A 520 2.18 10.55 -3.27
N ASP A 521 2.39 11.85 -3.09
CA ASP A 521 1.86 12.91 -3.95
C ASP A 521 3.03 13.65 -4.62
N ILE A 522 3.19 13.40 -5.91
CA ILE A 522 4.28 13.92 -6.74
C ILE A 522 4.18 15.45 -6.91
N LEU A 523 2.97 16.00 -6.98
CA LEU A 523 2.74 17.42 -7.22
C LEU A 523 3.20 18.24 -6.01
N THR A 524 2.82 17.78 -4.82
CA THR A 524 3.17 18.46 -3.56
C THR A 524 4.52 18.02 -3.00
N GLY A 525 5.08 16.92 -3.48
CA GLY A 525 6.32 16.34 -2.97
C GLY A 525 6.14 15.73 -1.57
N TYR A 526 4.98 15.15 -1.32
CA TYR A 526 4.60 14.55 -0.05
C TYR A 526 4.73 13.02 -0.12
N LEU A 527 5.32 12.42 0.93
CA LEU A 527 5.41 10.97 1.08
C LEU A 527 5.04 10.59 2.52
N LYS A 528 4.18 9.59 2.65
CA LYS A 528 3.85 8.93 3.91
C LYS A 528 4.02 7.43 3.79
N LEU A 529 4.73 6.84 4.76
CA LEU A 529 5.00 5.40 4.83
C LEU A 529 4.29 4.80 6.03
N PHE A 530 3.64 3.66 5.83
CA PHE A 530 2.92 2.92 6.87
C PHE A 530 3.32 1.44 6.87
N GLY A 531 3.58 0.85 8.04
CA GLY A 531 3.97 -0.57 8.14
C GLY A 531 4.58 -0.89 9.50
N SER A 532 5.25 -2.04 9.64
CA SER A 532 6.01 -2.32 10.87
C SER A 532 7.17 -1.34 11.05
N LYS A 533 7.55 -1.04 12.29
CA LYS A 533 8.63 -0.08 12.60
C LYS A 533 9.95 -0.36 11.87
N GLU A 534 10.34 -1.62 11.78
CA GLU A 534 11.55 -2.05 11.09
C GLU A 534 11.44 -1.81 9.58
N SER A 535 10.38 -2.34 8.95
CA SER A 535 10.17 -2.22 7.50
C SER A 535 9.97 -0.77 7.04
N VAL A 536 9.29 0.06 7.82
CA VAL A 536 9.12 1.49 7.52
C VAL A 536 10.46 2.22 7.58
N THR A 537 11.33 1.85 8.52
CA THR A 537 12.68 2.44 8.60
C THR A 537 13.54 1.99 7.41
N GLU A 538 13.43 0.75 6.95
CA GLU A 538 14.09 0.29 5.72
C GLU A 538 13.58 1.04 4.48
N ALA A 539 12.26 1.15 4.30
CA ALA A 539 11.65 1.87 3.19
C ALA A 539 12.02 3.36 3.18
N GLU A 540 12.12 3.99 4.36
CA GLU A 540 12.62 5.37 4.46
C GLU A 540 14.09 5.49 4.02
N ASN A 541 14.95 4.55 4.42
CA ASN A 541 16.35 4.55 3.97
C ASN A 541 16.45 4.38 2.45
N GLU A 542 15.61 3.53 1.86
CA GLU A 542 15.55 3.33 0.42
C GLU A 542 15.07 4.59 -0.30
N TYR A 543 14.06 5.27 0.26
CA TYR A 543 13.60 6.57 -0.26
C TYR A 543 14.75 7.57 -0.36
N TYR A 544 15.57 7.71 0.70
CA TYR A 544 16.71 8.62 0.68
C TYR A 544 17.79 8.20 -0.33
N ARG A 545 18.05 6.89 -0.49
CA ARG A 545 19.01 6.38 -1.49
C ARG A 545 18.56 6.71 -2.91
N GLU A 546 17.32 6.42 -3.25
CA GLU A 546 16.76 6.71 -4.57
C GLU A 546 16.72 8.22 -4.82
N GLN A 547 16.42 9.02 -3.80
CA GLN A 547 16.44 10.47 -3.90
C GLN A 547 17.83 11.03 -4.23
N VAL A 548 18.89 10.52 -3.61
CA VAL A 548 20.27 10.89 -3.93
C VAL A 548 20.60 10.51 -5.37
N LYS A 549 20.23 9.30 -5.79
CA LYS A 549 20.44 8.80 -7.16
C LYS A 549 19.75 9.68 -8.21
N GLN A 550 18.48 10.01 -8.02
CA GLN A 550 17.71 10.86 -8.95
C GLN A 550 18.26 12.31 -8.98
N SER A 551 18.71 12.82 -7.83
CA SER A 551 19.32 14.16 -7.75
C SER A 551 20.66 14.22 -8.48
N GLU A 552 21.47 13.17 -8.33
CA GLU A 552 22.75 13.06 -9.03
C GLU A 552 22.54 12.90 -10.54
N GLN A 553 21.64 12.02 -10.97
CA GLN A 553 21.30 11.89 -12.40
C GLN A 553 20.84 13.21 -13.01
N ALA A 554 19.98 13.97 -12.33
CA ALA A 554 19.55 15.28 -12.80
C ALA A 554 20.71 16.30 -12.87
N ARG A 555 21.64 16.25 -11.90
CA ARG A 555 22.86 17.07 -11.90
C ARG A 555 23.76 16.71 -13.08
N LEU A 556 24.01 15.43 -13.30
CA LEU A 556 24.85 14.93 -14.39
C LEU A 556 24.27 15.29 -15.76
N ILE A 557 22.95 15.15 -15.96
CA ILE A 557 22.26 15.56 -17.20
C ILE A 557 22.44 17.06 -17.45
N THR A 558 22.33 17.90 -16.42
CA THR A 558 22.49 19.35 -16.56
C THR A 558 23.92 19.72 -16.94
N ILE A 559 24.91 19.14 -16.25
CA ILE A 559 26.33 19.36 -16.54
C ILE A 559 26.68 18.91 -17.97
N ALA A 560 26.16 17.76 -18.40
CA ALA A 560 26.42 17.19 -19.71
C ALA A 560 25.76 17.97 -20.87
N GLN A 561 24.73 18.76 -20.59
CA GLN A 561 24.16 19.70 -21.56
C GLN A 561 25.05 20.93 -21.74
N ASP A 562 25.59 21.47 -20.65
CA ASP A 562 26.33 22.73 -20.66
C ASP A 562 27.78 22.58 -21.15
N ILE A 563 28.45 21.48 -20.78
CA ILE A 563 29.86 21.21 -21.07
C ILE A 563 30.00 19.84 -21.69
N ILE A 564 30.70 19.78 -22.82
CA ILE A 564 31.01 18.54 -23.54
C ILE A 564 32.52 18.35 -23.57
N TRP A 565 32.94 17.24 -22.97
CA TRP A 565 34.22 16.61 -23.15
C TRP A 565 34.17 15.70 -24.37
N ALA A 566 35.25 15.70 -25.14
CA ALA A 566 35.43 14.84 -26.28
C ALA A 566 36.87 14.36 -26.39
N PHE A 567 37.08 13.18 -26.96
CA PHE A 567 38.39 12.64 -27.27
C PHE A 567 38.60 12.54 -28.78
N LYS A 568 39.86 12.63 -29.21
CA LYS A 568 40.23 12.58 -30.62
C LYS A 568 40.26 11.13 -31.10
N ILE A 569 39.49 10.81 -32.14
CA ILE A 569 39.55 9.49 -32.81
C ILE A 569 40.65 9.49 -33.88
N ASP A 570 40.67 10.52 -34.72
CA ASP A 570 41.59 10.68 -35.84
C ASP A 570 41.93 12.17 -36.07
N ASP A 571 42.75 12.48 -37.08
CA ASP A 571 43.20 13.85 -37.33
C ASP A 571 42.10 14.89 -37.53
N LYS A 572 40.87 14.48 -37.84
CA LYS A 572 39.74 15.37 -38.16
C LYS A 572 38.53 15.21 -37.23
N ASN A 573 38.41 14.10 -36.52
CA ASN A 573 37.18 13.74 -35.81
C ASN A 573 37.37 13.66 -34.29
N TRP A 574 36.39 14.24 -33.58
CA TRP A 574 36.26 14.19 -32.12
C TRP A 574 34.97 13.45 -31.76
N GLU A 575 35.02 12.59 -30.75
CA GLU A 575 33.88 11.87 -30.23
C GLU A 575 33.58 12.29 -28.80
N LYS A 576 32.30 12.53 -28.52
CA LYS A 576 31.83 13.01 -27.23
C LYS A 576 31.80 11.86 -26.23
N TYR A 577 32.19 12.13 -24.99
CA TYR A 577 31.96 11.17 -23.93
C TYR A 577 30.44 10.97 -23.69
N PRO A 578 29.99 9.75 -23.33
CA PRO A 578 28.61 9.52 -22.90
C PRO A 578 28.19 10.51 -21.80
N PRO A 579 26.92 10.98 -21.75
CA PRO A 579 26.51 12.07 -20.86
C PRO A 579 26.86 11.87 -19.37
N GLU A 580 26.69 10.67 -18.83
CA GLU A 580 27.02 10.37 -17.44
C GLU A 580 28.53 10.45 -17.18
N LEU A 581 29.33 9.83 -18.05
CA LEU A 581 30.79 9.88 -17.96
C LEU A 581 31.31 11.30 -18.16
N ASN A 582 30.77 12.02 -19.14
CA ASN A 582 31.09 13.42 -19.42
C ASN A 582 30.91 14.31 -18.18
N ALA A 583 29.81 14.14 -17.45
CA ALA A 583 29.54 14.91 -16.25
C ALA A 583 30.48 14.54 -15.10
N HIS A 584 30.85 13.26 -14.95
CA HIS A 584 31.86 12.86 -13.97
C HIS A 584 33.26 13.39 -14.31
N ILE A 585 33.64 13.41 -15.59
CA ILE A 585 34.90 14.01 -16.06
C ILE A 585 34.92 15.51 -15.72
N GLU A 586 33.82 16.22 -15.99
CA GLU A 586 33.69 17.64 -15.66
C GLU A 586 33.76 17.88 -14.14
N ASP A 587 33.11 17.04 -13.33
CA ASP A 587 33.17 17.14 -11.87
C ASP A 587 34.60 16.93 -11.34
N ALA A 588 35.32 15.93 -11.86
CA ALA A 588 36.72 15.67 -11.53
C ALA A 588 37.63 16.84 -11.91
N TYR A 589 37.40 17.44 -13.07
CA TYR A 589 38.13 18.63 -13.52
C TYR A 589 37.86 19.85 -12.62
N LEU A 590 36.60 20.13 -12.30
CA LEU A 590 36.21 21.27 -11.45
C LEU A 590 36.71 21.14 -10.00
N THR A 591 36.76 19.90 -9.49
CA THR A 591 37.34 19.58 -8.18
C THR A 591 38.88 19.60 -8.18
N LYS A 592 39.50 19.91 -9.33
CA LYS A 592 40.96 20.02 -9.53
C LYS A 592 41.69 18.71 -9.26
N LEU A 593 41.07 17.57 -9.57
CA LEU A 593 41.79 16.31 -9.61
C LEU A 593 42.80 16.35 -10.78
N PRO A 594 44.02 15.81 -10.61
CA PRO A 594 45.01 15.79 -11.68
C PRO A 594 44.65 14.77 -12.77
N THR A 595 43.99 13.67 -12.38
CA THR A 595 43.58 12.60 -13.28
C THR A 595 42.20 12.06 -12.93
N TYR A 596 41.54 11.43 -13.90
CA TYR A 596 40.29 10.71 -13.72
C TYR A 596 40.36 9.35 -14.41
N GLN A 597 39.95 8.28 -13.71
CA GLN A 597 39.99 6.91 -14.23
C GLN A 597 38.57 6.41 -14.50
N TYR A 598 38.36 5.77 -15.63
CA TYR A 598 37.09 5.14 -15.96
C TYR A 598 37.30 3.88 -16.80
N THR A 599 36.24 3.09 -16.89
CA THR A 599 36.19 1.90 -17.72
C THR A 599 35.08 2.08 -18.74
N ASP A 600 35.37 1.82 -20.01
CA ASP A 600 34.35 1.91 -21.07
C ASP A 600 33.41 0.68 -21.08
N ASP A 601 32.42 0.71 -21.97
CA ASP A 601 31.44 -0.38 -22.12
C ASP A 601 32.08 -1.72 -22.58
N GLN A 602 33.35 -1.70 -23.00
CA GLN A 602 34.15 -2.86 -23.39
C GLN A 602 35.04 -3.38 -22.26
N PHE A 603 34.90 -2.84 -21.04
CA PHE A 603 35.74 -3.14 -19.88
C PHE A 603 37.21 -2.73 -20.05
N VAL A 604 37.50 -1.79 -20.95
CA VAL A 604 38.84 -1.25 -21.14
C VAL A 604 39.04 -0.06 -20.22
N GLU A 605 40.13 -0.08 -19.45
CA GLU A 605 40.47 0.99 -18.51
C GLU A 605 41.20 2.14 -19.20
N TYR A 606 40.81 3.37 -18.85
CA TYR A 606 41.37 4.61 -19.34
C TYR A 606 41.71 5.55 -18.19
N ILE A 607 42.77 6.34 -18.38
CA ILE A 607 43.20 7.40 -17.46
C ILE A 607 43.24 8.72 -18.22
N ILE A 608 42.44 9.68 -17.77
CA ILE A 608 42.42 11.06 -18.24
C ILE A 608 43.43 11.86 -17.42
N ASP A 609 44.34 12.55 -18.08
CA ASP A 609 45.25 13.54 -17.51
C ASP A 609 44.79 14.94 -17.94
N PHE A 610 44.32 15.72 -16.97
CA PHE A 610 43.76 17.05 -17.21
C PHE A 610 44.83 18.13 -17.41
N GLU A 611 46.06 17.92 -16.92
CA GLU A 611 47.17 18.85 -17.10
C GLU A 611 47.66 18.81 -18.54
N HIS A 612 47.79 17.61 -19.08
CA HIS A 612 48.27 17.38 -20.45
C HIS A 612 47.13 17.33 -21.49
N ASN A 613 45.87 17.26 -21.05
CA ASN A 613 44.69 17.05 -21.91
C ASN A 613 44.81 15.81 -22.80
N ILE A 614 45.15 14.68 -22.18
CA ILE A 614 45.33 13.39 -22.85
C ILE A 614 44.60 12.32 -22.08
N GLU A 615 43.98 11.39 -22.80
CA GLU A 615 43.51 10.12 -22.25
C GLU A 615 44.44 8.99 -22.70
N THR A 616 44.79 8.11 -21.76
CA THR A 616 45.64 6.94 -21.99
C THR A 616 44.86 5.65 -21.73
N CYS A 617 44.81 4.74 -22.70
CA CYS A 617 44.34 3.37 -22.48
C CYS A 617 45.36 2.60 -21.65
N VAL A 618 44.97 2.05 -20.50
CA VAL A 618 45.87 1.34 -19.58
C VAL A 618 46.51 0.11 -20.23
N ASN A 619 45.70 -0.66 -20.96
CA ASN A 619 46.15 -1.94 -21.52
C ASN A 619 47.08 -1.77 -22.73
N SER A 620 46.78 -0.80 -23.61
CA SER A 620 47.54 -0.59 -24.86
C SER A 620 48.57 0.52 -24.77
N GLN A 621 48.53 1.35 -23.72
CA GLN A 621 49.31 2.59 -23.56
C GLN A 621 49.06 3.60 -24.70
N LEU A 622 48.00 3.42 -25.50
CA LEU A 622 47.61 4.36 -26.53
C LEU A 622 47.12 5.66 -25.90
N GLN A 623 47.66 6.78 -26.37
CA GLN A 623 47.30 8.12 -25.93
C GLN A 623 46.50 8.86 -27.00
N ARG A 624 45.41 9.51 -26.58
CA ARG A 624 44.60 10.38 -27.45
C ARG A 624 44.32 11.74 -26.79
N PRO A 625 44.42 12.85 -27.52
CA PRO A 625 44.04 14.16 -27.00
C PRO A 625 42.57 14.21 -26.59
N ILE A 626 42.27 15.01 -25.56
CA ILE A 626 40.89 15.35 -25.15
C ILE A 626 40.68 16.87 -25.25
N ILE A 627 39.43 17.29 -25.42
CA ILE A 627 39.01 18.69 -25.38
C ILE A 627 37.79 18.84 -24.49
N ARG A 628 37.69 20.03 -23.89
CA ARG A 628 36.52 20.51 -23.16
C ARG A 628 35.96 21.70 -23.93
N HIS A 629 34.70 21.62 -24.37
CA HIS A 629 34.02 22.72 -25.04
C HIS A 629 32.61 22.91 -24.48
N ASP A 630 31.99 24.05 -24.76
CA ASP A 630 30.59 24.28 -24.37
C ASP A 630 29.66 23.41 -25.22
N GLY A 631 28.59 22.87 -24.63
CA GLY A 631 27.71 21.90 -25.28
C GLY A 631 26.75 22.44 -26.33
N PHE A 632 26.84 23.74 -26.61
CA PHE A 632 25.97 24.48 -27.50
C PHE A 632 26.81 25.29 -28.50
N ASP A 633 26.29 25.47 -29.72
CA ASP A 633 26.88 26.37 -30.72
C ASP A 633 26.76 27.82 -30.21
N LEU A 634 27.77 28.26 -29.46
CA LEU A 634 27.95 29.66 -29.14
C LEU A 634 28.28 30.43 -30.42
N PRO A 635 27.91 31.72 -30.52
CA PRO A 635 28.19 32.49 -31.72
C PRO A 635 29.70 32.51 -32.02
N GLU A 636 30.06 32.21 -33.26
CA GLU A 636 31.46 32.12 -33.70
C GLU A 636 32.28 33.40 -33.42
N TYR A 637 31.61 34.55 -33.37
CA TYR A 637 32.23 35.85 -33.06
C TYR A 637 32.49 36.08 -31.57
N TRP A 638 32.10 35.17 -30.67
CA TRP A 638 32.39 35.27 -29.24
C TRP A 638 33.87 35.04 -28.96
N GLN A 639 34.42 35.83 -28.06
CA GLN A 639 35.76 35.62 -27.54
C GLN A 639 35.77 34.46 -26.53
N VAL A 640 36.85 33.69 -26.52
CA VAL A 640 37.05 32.59 -25.57
C VAL A 640 36.99 33.16 -24.15
N GLN A 641 36.15 32.56 -23.30
CA GLN A 641 35.95 32.98 -21.91
C GLN A 641 35.98 31.77 -20.98
N LYS A 642 36.58 31.96 -19.78
CA LYS A 642 36.65 30.93 -18.75
C LYS A 642 35.38 30.91 -17.89
N GLU A 643 34.87 32.09 -17.56
CA GLU A 643 33.65 32.29 -16.77
C GLU A 643 32.38 32.11 -17.63
N SER A 644 31.25 31.84 -16.97
CA SER A 644 29.94 31.72 -17.64
C SER A 644 29.39 33.06 -18.13
N ILE A 645 29.87 34.17 -17.56
CA ILE A 645 29.47 35.54 -17.85
C ILE A 645 30.73 36.37 -18.02
N ALA A 646 30.90 37.01 -19.18
CA ALA A 646 31.95 38.00 -19.38
C ALA A 646 31.45 39.19 -20.22
N GLN A 647 32.18 40.30 -20.11
CA GLN A 647 31.98 41.50 -20.93
C GLN A 647 33.30 41.84 -21.62
N PHE A 648 33.24 42.04 -22.93
CA PHE A 648 34.42 42.34 -23.74
C PHE A 648 34.24 43.66 -24.48
N SER A 649 35.17 44.59 -24.31
CA SER A 649 35.11 45.87 -25.01
C SER A 649 35.36 45.67 -26.51
N VAL A 650 34.42 46.13 -27.32
CA VAL A 650 34.46 45.98 -28.78
C VAL A 650 35.41 47.03 -29.35
N GLN A 651 36.38 46.59 -30.17
CA GLN A 651 37.39 47.46 -30.75
C GLN A 651 36.77 48.48 -31.74
N GLU A 652 37.07 49.76 -31.60
CA GLU A 652 36.45 50.86 -32.37
C GLU A 652 36.61 50.72 -33.90
N ASN A 653 37.72 50.12 -34.34
CA ASN A 653 38.02 49.93 -35.76
C ASN A 653 37.28 48.73 -36.38
N SER A 654 36.70 47.85 -35.56
CA SER A 654 36.00 46.64 -36.00
C SER A 654 34.71 46.94 -36.75
N ILE A 655 34.27 45.97 -37.57
CA ILE A 655 32.98 46.03 -38.26
C ILE A 655 31.84 46.02 -37.23
N GLU A 656 31.94 45.15 -36.22
CA GLU A 656 30.98 45.02 -35.12
C GLU A 656 30.71 46.35 -34.41
N TYR A 657 31.76 47.08 -34.01
CA TYR A 657 31.61 48.39 -33.37
C TYR A 657 30.88 49.38 -34.27
N LYS A 658 31.29 49.47 -35.54
CA LYS A 658 30.71 50.40 -36.52
C LYS A 658 29.23 50.11 -36.77
N GLU A 659 28.84 48.84 -36.81
CA GLU A 659 27.44 48.44 -36.99
C GLU A 659 26.56 48.82 -35.80
N ILE A 660 27.02 48.52 -34.57
CA ILE A 660 26.26 48.86 -33.35
C ILE A 660 26.20 50.37 -33.15
N ARG A 661 27.30 51.09 -33.39
CA ARG A 661 27.31 52.55 -33.37
C ARG A 661 26.37 53.15 -34.42
N ALA A 662 26.41 52.67 -35.66
CA ALA A 662 25.52 53.16 -36.70
C ALA A 662 24.04 52.93 -36.34
N LEU A 663 23.71 51.79 -35.70
CA LEU A 663 22.36 51.52 -35.22
C LEU A 663 21.93 52.52 -34.13
N PHE A 664 22.82 52.83 -33.18
CA PHE A 664 22.58 53.81 -32.12
C PHE A 664 22.41 55.24 -32.67
N ASP A 665 23.33 55.65 -33.54
CA ASP A 665 23.39 57.00 -34.11
C ASP A 665 22.17 57.35 -34.98
N LYS A 666 21.44 56.36 -35.52
CA LYS A 666 20.18 56.59 -36.27
C LYS A 666 19.21 57.56 -35.57
N THR A 667 19.17 57.56 -34.24
CA THR A 667 18.29 58.46 -33.48
C THR A 667 18.98 59.25 -32.37
N MET A 668 20.29 59.03 -32.16
CA MET A 668 21.05 59.61 -31.05
C MET A 668 22.03 60.71 -31.45
N ILE A 669 22.22 60.98 -32.75
CA ILE A 669 23.00 62.15 -33.20
C ILE A 669 22.50 63.42 -32.50
N ASN A 670 23.42 64.20 -31.93
CA ASN A 670 23.19 65.41 -31.13
C ASN A 670 22.44 65.19 -29.79
N LYS A 671 22.32 63.95 -29.31
CA LYS A 671 21.70 63.61 -28.00
C LYS A 671 22.68 63.04 -26.98
N TYR A 672 23.95 62.88 -27.37
CA TYR A 672 25.06 62.51 -26.49
C TYR A 672 26.28 63.34 -26.88
N THR A 673 27.18 63.53 -25.92
CA THR A 673 28.45 64.25 -26.06
C THR A 673 29.57 63.32 -26.46
N THR A 674 29.68 62.17 -25.77
CA THR A 674 30.78 61.22 -25.96
C THR A 674 30.26 59.79 -25.89
N LEU A 675 30.64 58.98 -26.88
CA LEU A 675 30.46 57.52 -26.84
C LEU A 675 31.70 56.92 -26.21
N LEU A 676 31.59 56.35 -25.00
CA LEU A 676 32.74 55.91 -24.22
C LEU A 676 33.19 54.51 -24.63
N ARG A 677 32.26 53.56 -24.70
CA ARG A 677 32.53 52.18 -25.13
C ARG A 677 31.27 51.44 -25.55
N ILE A 678 31.48 50.37 -26.29
CA ILE A 678 30.49 49.34 -26.59
C ILE A 678 31.07 48.03 -26.08
N ASP A 679 30.42 47.42 -25.11
CA ASP A 679 30.85 46.16 -24.52
C ASP A 679 29.94 45.04 -25.02
N ARG A 680 30.52 43.99 -25.63
CA ARG A 680 29.80 42.76 -25.97
C ARG A 680 29.59 41.96 -24.69
N ILE A 681 28.36 41.55 -24.45
CA ILE A 681 27.97 40.72 -23.32
C ILE A 681 27.95 39.26 -23.77
N GLN A 682 28.62 38.40 -23.02
CA GLN A 682 28.69 36.96 -23.28
C GLN A 682 28.24 36.19 -22.04
N ASN A 683 26.92 36.08 -21.87
CA ASN A 683 26.31 35.28 -20.81
C ASN A 683 25.84 33.95 -21.42
N LYS A 684 26.58 32.86 -21.17
CA LYS A 684 26.37 31.54 -21.78
C LYS A 684 24.96 31.01 -21.48
N GLN A 685 24.58 30.96 -20.20
CA GLN A 685 23.30 30.42 -19.75
C GLN A 685 22.12 31.19 -20.33
N TRP A 686 22.20 32.54 -20.33
CA TRP A 686 21.15 33.37 -20.89
C TRP A 686 21.04 33.18 -22.42
N TYR A 687 22.17 33.12 -23.12
CA TYR A 687 22.17 32.86 -24.56
C TYR A 687 21.61 31.48 -24.92
N MET A 688 21.90 30.44 -24.12
CA MET A 688 21.37 29.10 -24.31
C MET A 688 19.84 29.06 -24.17
N GLN A 689 19.29 29.71 -23.15
CA GLN A 689 17.83 29.80 -22.96
C GLN A 689 17.17 30.55 -24.11
N TYR A 690 17.76 31.69 -24.50
CA TYR A 690 17.31 32.49 -25.64
C TYR A 690 17.31 31.70 -26.95
N ASN A 691 18.41 31.02 -27.27
CA ASN A 691 18.57 30.28 -28.51
C ASN A 691 17.70 29.02 -28.55
N SER A 692 17.49 28.37 -27.40
CA SER A 692 16.53 27.27 -27.25
C SER A 692 15.12 27.75 -27.62
N TYR A 693 14.65 28.84 -27.00
CA TYR A 693 13.33 29.39 -27.31
C TYR A 693 13.21 29.80 -28.79
N LYS A 694 14.27 30.39 -29.37
CA LYS A 694 14.35 30.72 -30.80
C LYS A 694 14.18 29.48 -31.69
N SER A 695 14.81 28.35 -31.35
CA SER A 695 14.79 27.12 -32.14
C SER A 695 13.42 26.42 -32.17
N PHE A 696 12.66 26.52 -31.07
CA PHE A 696 11.31 25.95 -30.96
C PHE A 696 10.21 26.84 -31.56
N SER A 697 10.53 28.09 -31.90
CA SER A 697 9.54 29.01 -32.48
C SER A 697 9.26 28.62 -33.94
N PRO A 698 8.01 28.24 -34.29
CA PRO A 698 7.67 27.75 -35.64
C PRO A 698 7.71 28.84 -36.73
N LYS A 699 7.98 30.11 -36.38
CA LYS A 699 7.93 31.26 -37.29
C LYS A 699 9.33 31.78 -37.60
N LYS A 700 9.82 31.48 -38.81
CA LYS A 700 11.08 32.01 -39.34
C LYS A 700 10.93 33.50 -39.69
N ASN A 701 11.44 34.40 -38.84
CA ASN A 701 11.67 35.86 -39.01
C ASN A 701 10.96 36.75 -37.97
N THR A 702 11.26 36.52 -36.69
CA THR A 702 10.61 37.19 -35.54
C THR A 702 11.60 37.87 -34.59
N GLU A 703 12.90 37.88 -34.92
CA GLU A 703 13.96 38.49 -34.11
C GLU A 703 14.24 39.94 -34.56
N LYS A 704 14.35 40.86 -33.59
CA LYS A 704 14.75 42.26 -33.83
C LYS A 704 15.89 42.66 -32.89
N LYS A 705 16.82 43.48 -33.38
CA LYS A 705 17.76 44.22 -32.53
C LYS A 705 17.08 45.49 -32.00
N LEU A 706 16.87 45.57 -30.70
CA LEU A 706 16.14 46.67 -30.04
C LEU A 706 16.93 47.24 -28.85
N PHE A 707 16.58 48.44 -28.43
CA PHE A 707 17.24 49.18 -27.36
C PHE A 707 16.50 49.11 -26.03
N HIS A 708 17.23 48.98 -24.93
CA HIS A 708 16.71 49.08 -23.56
C HIS A 708 17.60 49.99 -22.71
N GLY A 709 17.07 51.12 -22.25
CA GLY A 709 17.81 52.05 -21.39
C GLY A 709 17.45 51.82 -19.92
N CYS A 710 18.46 51.81 -19.05
CA CYS A 710 18.26 51.61 -17.62
C CYS A 710 19.34 52.34 -16.79
N PRO A 711 19.13 52.48 -15.45
CA PRO A 711 20.19 52.91 -14.54
C PRO A 711 21.35 51.91 -14.48
N LYS A 712 22.52 52.36 -14.00
CA LYS A 712 23.73 51.54 -13.83
C LYS A 712 23.48 50.28 -13.00
N ASP A 713 22.87 50.42 -11.82
CA ASP A 713 22.62 49.29 -10.91
C ASP A 713 21.73 48.22 -11.55
N SER A 714 20.75 48.65 -12.35
CA SER A 714 19.91 47.74 -13.13
C SER A 714 20.69 47.06 -14.26
N ALA A 715 21.61 47.76 -14.90
CA ALA A 715 22.46 47.17 -15.94
C ALA A 715 23.32 46.04 -15.38
N GLU A 716 23.93 46.23 -14.21
CA GLU A 716 24.72 45.19 -13.53
C GLU A 716 23.86 43.96 -13.19
N LEU A 717 22.64 44.16 -12.68
CA LEU A 717 21.71 43.07 -12.41
C LEU A 717 21.30 42.32 -13.68
N ILE A 718 20.95 43.03 -14.75
CA ILE A 718 20.52 42.44 -16.03
C ILE A 718 21.64 41.58 -16.63
N ILE A 719 22.90 42.05 -16.61
CA ILE A 719 24.04 41.30 -17.16
C ILE A 719 24.27 39.99 -16.41
N ASN A 720 24.14 40.02 -15.07
CA ASN A 720 24.34 38.86 -14.21
C ASN A 720 23.13 37.91 -14.16
N SER A 721 21.99 38.31 -14.72
CA SER A 721 20.77 37.50 -14.77
C SER A 721 20.17 37.53 -16.18
N PHE A 722 19.13 38.32 -16.37
CA PHE A 722 18.39 38.50 -17.63
C PHE A 722 17.41 39.67 -17.50
N PHE A 723 16.62 39.96 -18.53
CA PHE A 723 15.52 40.93 -18.44
C PHE A 723 14.37 40.35 -17.61
N ASN A 724 14.41 40.56 -16.29
CA ASN A 724 13.43 40.00 -15.38
C ASN A 724 12.14 40.85 -15.31
N ARG A 725 11.02 40.25 -15.74
CA ARG A 725 9.70 40.89 -15.73
C ARG A 725 9.13 41.18 -14.33
N SER A 726 9.68 40.62 -13.24
CA SER A 726 9.24 40.97 -11.88
C SER A 726 9.60 42.40 -11.49
N PHE A 727 10.52 43.05 -12.22
CA PHE A 727 10.85 44.47 -12.09
C PHE A 727 10.01 45.38 -13.01
N THR A 728 8.91 44.84 -13.56
CA THR A 728 7.94 45.61 -14.35
C THR A 728 7.33 46.76 -13.54
N GLY A 729 7.00 47.87 -14.20
CA GLY A 729 6.42 49.05 -13.54
C GLY A 729 7.37 50.23 -13.32
N ILE A 730 8.69 50.02 -13.39
CA ILE A 730 9.67 51.10 -13.15
C ILE A 730 9.74 52.10 -14.32
N ASN A 731 9.70 51.61 -15.57
CA ASN A 731 9.89 52.41 -16.78
C ASN A 731 8.66 52.53 -17.70
N GLY A 732 7.51 51.99 -17.27
CA GLY A 732 6.24 52.06 -17.99
C GLY A 732 5.52 50.71 -18.08
N THR A 733 4.19 50.75 -18.10
CA THR A 733 3.31 49.58 -18.24
C THR A 733 2.24 49.78 -19.30
N ALA A 734 2.24 50.89 -20.04
CA ALA A 734 1.13 51.30 -20.93
C ALA A 734 0.69 50.24 -21.96
N TYR A 735 1.58 49.31 -22.31
CA TYR A 735 1.37 48.27 -23.30
C TYR A 735 1.54 46.84 -22.73
N GLY A 736 1.73 46.70 -21.43
CA GLY A 736 1.90 45.40 -20.77
C GLY A 736 2.78 45.46 -19.53
N GLN A 737 2.64 44.44 -18.69
CA GLN A 737 3.51 44.19 -17.53
C GLN A 737 4.62 43.22 -17.96
N GLY A 738 5.53 43.71 -18.80
CA GLY A 738 6.67 42.95 -19.32
C GLY A 738 7.93 43.79 -19.55
N ALA A 739 8.96 43.20 -20.15
CA ALA A 739 10.20 43.92 -20.45
C ALA A 739 10.03 44.76 -21.73
N TYR A 740 10.40 46.04 -21.64
CA TYR A 740 10.20 47.04 -22.71
C TYR A 740 11.45 47.21 -23.57
N PHE A 741 11.26 47.20 -24.88
CA PHE A 741 12.31 47.43 -25.87
C PHE A 741 11.82 48.41 -26.93
N SER A 742 12.75 49.20 -27.49
CA SER A 742 12.43 50.15 -28.54
C SER A 742 13.29 50.01 -29.79
N THR A 743 12.71 50.26 -30.96
CA THR A 743 13.48 50.41 -32.22
C THR A 743 14.35 51.67 -32.21
N ASN A 744 13.99 52.67 -31.41
CA ASN A 744 14.67 53.97 -31.37
C ASN A 744 15.49 54.12 -30.09
N ALA A 745 16.82 54.18 -30.20
CA ALA A 745 17.72 54.45 -29.08
C ALA A 745 17.33 55.71 -28.30
N SER A 746 16.86 56.77 -28.99
CA SER A 746 16.45 58.00 -28.30
C SER A 746 15.16 57.91 -27.49
N TYR A 747 14.32 56.89 -27.71
CA TYR A 747 13.24 56.57 -26.79
C TYR A 747 13.83 55.96 -25.51
N SER A 748 14.68 54.93 -25.67
CA SER A 748 15.36 54.27 -24.56
C SER A 748 16.28 55.20 -23.76
N HIS A 749 16.83 56.25 -24.38
CA HIS A 749 17.64 57.29 -23.71
C HIS A 749 16.92 57.96 -22.54
N LYS A 750 15.59 58.12 -22.63
CA LYS A 750 14.76 58.71 -21.55
C LYS A 750 14.80 57.87 -20.26
N HIS A 751 15.12 56.58 -20.37
CA HIS A 751 15.19 55.62 -19.28
C HIS A 751 16.64 55.27 -18.88
N ALA A 752 17.62 55.61 -19.71
CA ALA A 752 19.04 55.49 -19.41
C ALA A 752 19.49 56.64 -18.49
N GLN A 753 19.15 56.55 -17.20
CA GLN A 753 19.44 57.60 -16.22
C GLN A 753 20.93 57.94 -16.15
N THR A 754 21.25 59.23 -16.02
CA THR A 754 22.63 59.71 -15.82
C THR A 754 23.15 59.23 -14.47
N ASN A 755 24.30 58.57 -14.47
CA ASN A 755 25.04 58.25 -13.27
C ASN A 755 25.60 59.53 -12.64
N THR A 756 25.27 59.78 -11.37
CA THR A 756 25.65 61.01 -10.65
C THR A 756 27.14 61.14 -10.37
N LEU A 757 27.92 60.07 -10.50
CA LEU A 757 29.36 60.06 -10.20
C LEU A 757 30.24 60.47 -11.39
N ASN A 758 29.80 60.16 -12.61
CA ASN A 758 30.64 60.26 -13.82
C ASN A 758 29.85 60.61 -15.09
N ASP A 759 28.59 61.01 -14.94
CA ASP A 759 27.67 61.36 -16.03
C ASP A 759 27.40 60.26 -17.07
N GLU A 760 27.83 59.02 -16.81
CA GLU A 760 27.61 57.89 -17.73
C GLU A 760 26.14 57.46 -17.78
N ARG A 761 25.71 57.04 -18.96
CA ARG A 761 24.40 56.44 -19.23
C ARG A 761 24.58 55.06 -19.84
N TYR A 762 23.66 54.17 -19.53
CA TYR A 762 23.74 52.74 -19.84
C TYR A 762 22.55 52.33 -20.72
N MET A 763 22.84 51.77 -21.89
CA MET A 763 21.80 51.31 -22.82
C MET A 763 22.20 49.99 -23.47
N PHE A 764 21.33 49.00 -23.37
CA PHE A 764 21.52 47.72 -24.05
C PHE A 764 21.05 47.78 -25.49
N VAL A 765 21.74 47.02 -26.34
CA VAL A 765 21.22 46.49 -27.61
C VAL A 765 20.93 45.00 -27.40
N ALA A 766 19.65 44.64 -27.45
CA ALA A 766 19.18 43.28 -27.23
C ALA A 766 18.68 42.65 -28.52
N ASN A 767 18.93 41.36 -28.68
CA ASN A 767 18.22 40.52 -29.65
C ASN A 767 16.90 40.09 -29.01
N VAL A 768 15.77 40.43 -29.63
CA VAL A 768 14.42 40.25 -29.05
C VAL A 768 13.54 39.46 -30.00
N LEU A 769 12.96 38.36 -29.52
CA LEU A 769 12.04 37.51 -30.26
C LEU A 769 10.62 38.08 -30.12
N VAL A 770 10.31 39.08 -30.95
CA VAL A 770 9.03 39.80 -30.91
C VAL A 770 7.85 39.00 -31.46
N GLY A 771 8.11 38.01 -32.32
CA GLY A 771 7.05 37.15 -32.87
C GLY A 771 5.94 37.93 -33.58
N ASP A 772 4.74 37.38 -33.51
CA ASP A 772 3.53 38.13 -33.85
C ASP A 772 3.18 39.06 -32.70
N SER A 773 3.18 40.36 -32.96
CA SER A 773 2.89 41.38 -31.96
C SER A 773 1.47 41.93 -32.13
N ILE A 774 0.81 42.24 -31.00
CA ILE A 774 -0.50 42.93 -30.98
C ILE A 774 -0.44 44.20 -30.14
N ARG A 775 -1.33 45.16 -30.42
CA ARG A 775 -1.43 46.37 -29.59
C ARG A 775 -1.70 46.01 -28.13
N GLY A 776 -0.80 46.44 -27.25
CA GLY A 776 -0.85 46.14 -25.82
C GLY A 776 -1.72 47.09 -25.00
N ASN A 777 -1.99 46.71 -23.75
CA ASN A 777 -2.59 47.59 -22.74
C ASN A 777 -2.01 47.32 -21.34
N ILE A 778 -2.30 48.24 -20.40
CA ILE A 778 -1.71 48.27 -19.05
C ILE A 778 -1.98 47.05 -18.16
N ASN A 779 -3.04 46.31 -18.42
CA ASN A 779 -3.48 45.20 -17.58
C ASN A 779 -2.93 43.85 -18.07
N MET A 780 -2.25 43.81 -19.21
CA MET A 780 -1.76 42.56 -19.80
C MET A 780 -0.53 42.03 -19.06
N LYS A 781 -0.63 40.85 -18.46
CA LYS A 781 0.49 40.11 -17.84
C LYS A 781 1.13 39.07 -18.77
N THR A 782 0.43 38.76 -19.86
CA THR A 782 0.82 37.83 -20.93
C THR A 782 0.23 38.36 -22.24
N PRO A 783 0.79 38.01 -23.41
CA PRO A 783 0.18 38.38 -24.68
C PRO A 783 -1.13 37.59 -24.90
N PRO A 784 -2.10 38.13 -25.65
CA PRO A 784 -3.28 37.38 -26.06
C PRO A 784 -2.93 36.11 -26.84
N SER A 785 -3.83 35.12 -26.82
CA SER A 785 -3.63 33.86 -27.54
C SER A 785 -3.32 34.10 -29.02
N GLY A 786 -2.28 33.44 -29.53
CA GLY A 786 -1.81 33.59 -30.91
C GLY A 786 -0.73 34.67 -31.12
N PHE A 787 -0.43 35.48 -30.11
CA PHE A 787 0.61 36.51 -30.15
C PHE A 787 1.75 36.19 -29.18
N ASP A 788 2.95 36.66 -29.54
CA ASP A 788 4.19 36.39 -28.83
C ASP A 788 4.63 37.59 -27.98
N SER A 789 4.26 38.80 -28.41
CA SER A 789 4.59 40.06 -27.74
C SER A 789 3.46 41.08 -27.88
N THR A 790 3.54 42.18 -27.13
CA THR A 790 2.70 43.35 -27.40
C THR A 790 3.52 44.53 -27.92
N THR A 791 2.84 45.52 -28.49
CA THR A 791 3.47 46.70 -29.09
C THR A 791 2.59 47.94 -28.93
N ASP A 792 3.17 49.13 -29.10
CA ASP A 792 2.43 50.38 -29.32
C ASP A 792 1.86 50.51 -30.74
N GLY A 793 2.25 49.60 -31.64
CA GLY A 793 1.92 49.59 -33.05
C GLY A 793 3.03 50.18 -33.93
N ASP A 794 4.16 50.60 -33.35
CA ASP A 794 5.26 51.22 -34.09
C ASP A 794 6.65 50.88 -33.50
N HIS A 795 7.04 51.55 -32.42
CA HIS A 795 8.43 51.60 -31.96
C HIS A 795 8.70 50.85 -30.66
N ILE A 796 7.67 50.38 -29.95
CA ILE A 796 7.80 49.73 -28.64
C ILE A 796 7.35 48.28 -28.75
N PHE A 797 8.14 47.38 -28.16
CA PHE A 797 7.81 45.97 -28.02
C PHE A 797 7.93 45.56 -26.55
N VAL A 798 6.96 44.78 -26.08
CA VAL A 798 6.94 44.25 -24.70
C VAL A 798 6.96 42.72 -24.75
N THR A 799 7.98 42.13 -24.13
CA THR A 799 8.09 40.67 -23.97
C THR A 799 7.65 40.25 -22.57
N TYR A 800 7.17 39.01 -22.45
CA TYR A 800 6.56 38.50 -21.24
C TYR A 800 7.28 37.30 -20.66
N ARG A 801 8.34 36.82 -21.31
CA ARG A 801 9.22 35.76 -20.82
C ARG A 801 10.65 36.24 -20.70
N ASP A 802 11.37 35.65 -19.76
CA ASP A 802 12.75 36.02 -19.44
C ASP A 802 13.73 35.54 -20.54
N ASP A 803 13.37 34.48 -21.26
CA ASP A 803 14.11 33.87 -22.39
C ASP A 803 13.79 34.49 -23.77
N GLN A 804 12.87 35.46 -23.84
CA GLN A 804 12.46 36.08 -25.11
C GLN A 804 13.44 37.17 -25.63
N ALA A 805 14.41 37.58 -24.82
CA ALA A 805 15.37 38.61 -25.19
C ALA A 805 16.74 38.33 -24.60
N TYR A 806 17.79 38.61 -25.36
CA TYR A 806 19.19 38.49 -24.95
C TYR A 806 19.91 39.84 -25.11
N ALA A 807 20.50 40.38 -24.04
CA ALA A 807 21.32 41.59 -24.14
C ALA A 807 22.65 41.25 -24.81
N ALA A 808 22.82 41.67 -26.07
CA ALA A 808 24.03 41.37 -26.84
C ALA A 808 25.15 42.39 -26.59
N TYR A 809 24.78 43.66 -26.38
CA TYR A 809 25.74 44.76 -26.17
C TYR A 809 25.25 45.71 -25.09
N LEU A 810 26.20 46.30 -24.35
CA LEU A 810 26.00 47.46 -23.51
C LEU A 810 26.73 48.66 -24.13
N ILE A 811 26.00 49.73 -24.41
CA ILE A 811 26.53 51.01 -24.87
C ILE A 811 26.64 51.94 -23.66
N VAL A 812 27.83 52.49 -23.44
CA VAL A 812 28.09 53.47 -22.38
C VAL A 812 28.49 54.80 -23.02
N TYR A 813 27.77 55.86 -22.67
CA TYR A 813 27.89 57.18 -23.28
C TYR A 813 27.55 58.28 -22.27
N GLN A 814 27.82 59.54 -22.61
CA GLN A 814 27.49 60.72 -21.80
C GLN A 814 26.58 61.67 -22.56
#